data_AF-A0A1I3K236-F1
#
_entry.id   AF-A0A1I3K236-F1
#
_cell.length_a   1.000
_cell.length_b   1.000
_cell.length_c   1.000
_cell.angle_alpha   90.00
_cell.angle_beta   90.00
_cell.angle_gamma   90.00
#
_symmetry.space_group_name_H-M   'P 1'
#
loop_
_entity.id
_entity.type
_entity.pdbx_description
1 polymer ?
#
loop_
_entity_poly.entity_id
_entity_poly.type
_entity_poly.pdbx_seq_one_letter_code
_entity_poly.pdbx_strand_id
1 'polypeptide(L)'
;MTLYVDLTSFAPSNFIYGTASGDKIFGTDGDDYIVAGAGKDFWVAGGAGADMFEVNYGDQVVRIADFVVGEDHIALADISVLDGATFEQDGDRFDITLRDSTLIRVDGVTAADIGELFAFRSDVVGGDATPEAGTFDPLDTTALNVITGTEDRDKIIGTCDDDYIIAGQGQDFWVTGGAGRDTFEVNYGDDIVRIADFVTGDDHIALADSTVLDGATFEQDGDRFDITLDDGTLIRVDGATETDLADMFVFRSDAPAPTDPTPTDPTPTDPTPTDPAPTDPAPGDAAPELKVVVFGGQSLAFGATGRDWVTTEPVYDNSLMLDFDDPANGARGWDAEAVDVDTFNGFTQRYEVAQETPATGTMNVLAAANPDTTFVSLHYGQAGKSLDYIRENTLDGLYTQLELLKAQADAEGYAINNVIELAWIQGQSGSLGDYSDTLSAHQDEVEAFVKDLFGAEFEVEFYASITRGFGGKVTTGEQFDAIMDDPEIHLGTTEVVFNSQYPAQGDPWNAHLSGEGYYMMGAQIASHIMANMAGDPLAPIAVEAVEEVAPSTYRIHFSGVQGGLMENPGVYADDDFIGAPDNFGIDVYRANNGQLEGDIIESRIVDADTIEFVFSEDLSGDYRLWVGRSESDGWMVDGRGAGYGGTTLYDSGQIYSAVDPGNGFDLQTAELAEFVPQQYFDFTV
;
A
#
# COMPACT_ATOMS: atom_id res chain seq x y z
N MET A 1 8.84 -48.82 -17.89
CA MET A 1 8.04 -47.68 -17.43
C MET A 1 8.93 -46.51 -17.67
N THR A 2 8.70 -45.80 -18.77
CA THR A 2 9.36 -44.52 -19.04
C THR A 2 8.89 -43.59 -17.93
N LEU A 3 9.83 -42.95 -17.23
CA LEU A 3 9.59 -42.32 -15.93
C LEU A 3 9.65 -40.79 -16.02
N TYR A 4 9.52 -40.25 -17.25
CA TYR A 4 9.68 -38.83 -17.55
C TYR A 4 9.17 -38.51 -18.97
N VAL A 5 8.88 -37.22 -19.19
CA VAL A 5 8.41 -36.63 -20.46
C VAL A 5 9.55 -35.87 -21.16
N ASP A 6 9.52 -35.85 -22.49
CA ASP A 6 10.54 -35.22 -23.35
C ASP A 6 10.30 -33.70 -23.44
N LEU A 7 11.21 -32.92 -22.84
CA LEU A 7 11.18 -31.44 -22.87
C LEU A 7 11.39 -30.85 -24.27
N THR A 8 11.87 -31.62 -25.27
CA THR A 8 12.17 -31.09 -26.60
C THR A 8 10.94 -30.68 -27.42
N SER A 9 9.74 -31.06 -26.97
CA SER A 9 8.46 -30.64 -27.57
C SER A 9 7.71 -29.56 -26.78
N PHE A 10 8.24 -29.15 -25.62
CA PHE A 10 7.64 -28.10 -24.81
C PHE A 10 7.96 -26.72 -25.40
N ALA A 11 6.95 -25.87 -25.53
CA ALA A 11 7.08 -24.52 -26.06
C ALA A 11 6.27 -23.57 -25.17
N PRO A 12 6.90 -22.95 -24.16
CA PRO A 12 6.15 -22.12 -23.23
C PRO A 12 5.60 -20.87 -23.91
N SER A 13 4.36 -20.56 -23.57
CA SER A 13 3.65 -19.30 -23.76
C SER A 13 4.31 -18.20 -22.95
N ASN A 14 4.62 -18.44 -21.67
CA ASN A 14 5.33 -17.48 -20.83
C ASN A 14 6.41 -18.14 -19.99
N PHE A 15 7.38 -17.33 -19.57
CA PHE A 15 8.32 -17.66 -18.52
C PHE A 15 7.99 -16.79 -17.30
N ILE A 16 7.83 -17.42 -16.14
CA ILE A 16 7.37 -16.76 -14.91
C ILE A 16 8.37 -17.07 -13.81
N TYR A 17 8.97 -16.03 -13.25
CA TYR A 17 10.03 -16.14 -12.24
C TYR A 17 9.60 -15.47 -10.94
N GLY A 18 9.68 -16.21 -9.84
CA GLY A 18 9.59 -15.67 -8.48
C GLY A 18 10.92 -15.08 -8.01
N THR A 19 10.93 -14.61 -6.77
CA THR A 19 12.03 -13.88 -6.15
C THR A 19 12.84 -14.77 -5.20
N ALA A 20 13.69 -14.17 -4.36
CA ALA A 20 14.37 -14.85 -3.26
C ALA A 20 13.56 -14.81 -1.93
N SER A 21 12.31 -14.34 -1.98
CA SER A 21 11.35 -14.31 -0.87
C SER A 21 10.26 -15.35 -1.07
N GLY A 22 9.28 -15.48 -0.16
CA GLY A 22 8.16 -16.41 -0.37
C GLY A 22 7.13 -15.81 -1.34
N ASP A 23 6.96 -16.45 -2.49
CA ASP A 23 6.13 -15.92 -3.57
C ASP A 23 4.75 -16.58 -3.67
N LYS A 24 3.81 -15.83 -4.25
CA LYS A 24 2.49 -16.30 -4.67
C LYS A 24 2.40 -16.13 -6.18
N ILE A 25 2.51 -17.23 -6.92
CA ILE A 25 2.67 -17.22 -8.37
C ILE A 25 1.41 -17.74 -9.04
N PHE A 26 0.98 -17.05 -10.09
CA PHE A 26 -0.11 -17.44 -10.98
C PHE A 26 0.38 -17.40 -12.42
N GLY A 27 0.32 -18.54 -13.09
CA GLY A 27 0.46 -18.63 -14.52
C GLY A 27 -0.80 -18.22 -15.25
N THR A 28 -0.74 -18.36 -16.56
CA THR A 28 -1.72 -17.89 -17.52
C THR A 28 -2.57 -19.05 -18.04
N ASP A 29 -3.39 -18.81 -19.06
CA ASP A 29 -4.20 -19.86 -19.68
C ASP A 29 -3.43 -20.66 -20.77
N GLY A 30 -2.12 -20.47 -20.93
CA GLY A 30 -1.29 -21.21 -21.89
C GLY A 30 -0.06 -21.84 -21.23
N ASP A 31 0.56 -22.80 -21.93
CA ASP A 31 1.70 -23.59 -21.43
C ASP A 31 2.81 -22.72 -20.82
N ASP A 32 3.04 -22.72 -19.51
CA ASP A 32 3.98 -21.80 -18.87
C ASP A 32 5.23 -22.50 -18.33
N TYR A 33 6.36 -21.78 -18.28
CA TYR A 33 7.58 -22.24 -17.60
C TYR A 33 7.80 -21.41 -16.34
N ILE A 34 7.62 -22.02 -15.19
CA ILE A 34 7.53 -21.34 -13.89
C ILE A 34 8.70 -21.73 -13.00
N VAL A 35 9.52 -20.76 -12.61
CA VAL A 35 10.57 -20.91 -11.60
C VAL A 35 10.11 -20.13 -10.37
N ALA A 36 9.79 -20.84 -9.28
CA ALA A 36 9.29 -20.16 -8.08
C ALA A 36 10.36 -19.32 -7.36
N GLY A 37 11.63 -19.60 -7.61
CA GLY A 37 12.73 -18.90 -6.95
C GLY A 37 13.05 -19.50 -5.57
N ALA A 38 13.88 -18.80 -4.82
CA ALA A 38 14.29 -19.26 -3.50
C ALA A 38 13.33 -18.71 -2.46
N GLY A 39 12.64 -19.55 -1.69
CA GLY A 39 11.65 -19.01 -0.76
C GLY A 39 10.74 -20.07 -0.22
N LYS A 40 9.73 -19.65 0.54
CA LYS A 40 8.61 -20.53 0.88
C LYS A 40 7.40 -20.13 0.04
N ASP A 41 7.37 -20.67 -1.16
CA ASP A 41 6.40 -20.39 -2.22
C ASP A 41 5.20 -21.29 -1.99
N PHE A 42 4.39 -20.91 -1.00
CA PHE A 42 3.28 -21.71 -0.51
C PHE A 42 2.11 -21.79 -1.49
N TRP A 43 2.20 -21.10 -2.64
CA TRP A 43 1.19 -21.12 -3.68
C TRP A 43 1.80 -20.75 -5.04
N VAL A 44 2.00 -21.76 -5.88
CA VAL A 44 2.43 -21.64 -7.27
C VAL A 44 1.35 -22.32 -8.12
N ALA A 45 0.72 -21.57 -9.01
CA ALA A 45 -0.32 -22.06 -9.90
C ALA A 45 0.16 -21.89 -11.36
N GLY A 46 0.00 -22.91 -12.18
CA GLY A 46 0.32 -22.86 -13.61
C GLY A 46 -0.77 -22.19 -14.44
N GLY A 47 -2.02 -22.27 -13.97
CA GLY A 47 -3.17 -21.84 -14.72
C GLY A 47 -3.68 -22.97 -15.61
N ALA A 48 -4.03 -22.66 -16.86
CA ALA A 48 -4.46 -23.66 -17.83
C ALA A 48 -3.37 -23.87 -18.88
N GLY A 49 -3.29 -25.06 -19.46
CA GLY A 49 -2.21 -25.41 -20.38
C GLY A 49 -1.25 -26.40 -19.74
N ALA A 50 -0.27 -26.83 -20.52
CA ALA A 50 0.78 -27.72 -20.01
C ALA A 50 1.87 -26.87 -19.35
N ASP A 51 2.01 -26.96 -18.03
CA ASP A 51 2.93 -26.10 -17.30
C ASP A 51 4.18 -26.84 -16.83
N MET A 52 5.29 -26.12 -16.73
CA MET A 52 6.58 -26.64 -16.31
C MET A 52 7.06 -25.89 -15.07
N PHE A 53 7.00 -26.54 -13.91
CA PHE A 53 7.45 -25.97 -12.64
C PHE A 53 8.91 -26.37 -12.37
N GLU A 54 9.85 -25.49 -12.65
CA GLU A 54 11.26 -25.72 -12.34
C GLU A 54 11.51 -25.57 -10.84
N VAL A 55 12.09 -26.62 -10.25
CA VAL A 55 12.56 -26.61 -8.86
C VAL A 55 14.04 -26.93 -8.80
N ASN A 56 14.78 -26.11 -8.07
CA ASN A 56 16.21 -26.24 -7.87
C ASN A 56 16.55 -26.57 -6.40
N TYR A 57 17.77 -27.06 -6.20
CA TYR A 57 18.31 -27.17 -4.86
C TYR A 57 18.51 -25.77 -4.26
N GLY A 58 18.13 -25.60 -2.99
CA GLY A 58 18.14 -24.32 -2.29
C GLY A 58 16.77 -23.68 -2.15
N ASP A 59 15.78 -24.08 -2.95
CA ASP A 59 14.40 -23.64 -2.81
C ASP A 59 13.86 -24.19 -1.48
N GLN A 60 13.21 -23.38 -0.64
CA GLN A 60 12.82 -23.87 0.70
C GLN A 60 11.55 -24.71 0.60
N VAL A 61 10.48 -24.16 0.03
CA VAL A 61 9.20 -24.85 -0.21
C VAL A 61 8.60 -24.35 -1.51
N VAL A 62 8.22 -25.24 -2.43
CA VAL A 62 7.45 -24.93 -3.64
C VAL A 62 6.14 -25.71 -3.61
N ARG A 63 5.01 -25.06 -3.38
CA ARG A 63 3.68 -25.69 -3.39
C ARG A 63 2.94 -25.39 -4.69
N ILE A 64 2.83 -26.40 -5.54
CA ILE A 64 2.09 -26.34 -6.79
C ILE A 64 0.61 -26.67 -6.50
N ALA A 65 -0.27 -25.70 -6.75
CA ALA A 65 -1.64 -25.69 -6.25
C ALA A 65 -2.67 -26.28 -7.22
N ASP A 66 -2.40 -26.27 -8.52
CA ASP A 66 -3.34 -26.64 -9.59
C ASP A 66 -2.80 -27.71 -10.55
N PHE A 67 -1.74 -28.42 -10.16
CA PHE A 67 -1.05 -29.40 -11.00
C PHE A 67 -2.00 -30.42 -11.66
N VAL A 68 -2.03 -30.43 -12.99
CA VAL A 68 -2.81 -31.34 -13.82
C VAL A 68 -1.94 -32.52 -14.27
N VAL A 69 -2.18 -33.69 -13.68
CA VAL A 69 -1.42 -34.92 -14.00
C VAL A 69 -1.50 -35.26 -15.49
N GLY A 70 -0.32 -35.37 -16.11
CA GLY A 70 -0.17 -35.74 -17.52
C GLY A 70 -0.24 -34.55 -18.50
N GLU A 71 -0.46 -33.35 -17.98
CA GLU A 71 -0.38 -32.07 -18.70
C GLU A 71 0.79 -31.26 -18.13
N ASP A 72 0.86 -31.13 -16.81
CA ASP A 72 1.92 -30.41 -16.11
C ASP A 72 3.09 -31.31 -15.71
N HIS A 73 4.25 -30.68 -15.55
CA HIS A 73 5.49 -31.32 -15.18
C HIS A 73 6.34 -30.47 -14.23
N ILE A 74 7.08 -31.15 -13.36
CA ILE A 74 8.12 -30.57 -12.51
C ILE A 74 9.44 -30.72 -13.24
N ALA A 75 10.05 -29.60 -13.63
CA ALA A 75 11.37 -29.57 -14.24
C ALA A 75 12.45 -29.69 -13.17
N LEU A 76 13.26 -30.75 -13.24
CA LEU A 76 14.48 -30.90 -12.45
C LEU A 76 15.70 -30.87 -13.36
N ALA A 77 16.86 -30.51 -12.80
CA ALA A 77 18.12 -30.47 -13.56
C ALA A 77 18.40 -31.81 -14.28
N ASP A 78 18.37 -32.91 -13.53
CA ASP A 78 18.51 -34.26 -14.04
C ASP A 78 17.97 -35.30 -13.05
N ILE A 79 17.90 -36.56 -13.46
CA ILE A 79 17.33 -37.63 -12.64
C ILE A 79 18.06 -37.86 -11.31
N SER A 80 19.34 -37.48 -11.19
CA SER A 80 20.11 -37.61 -9.95
C SER A 80 19.66 -36.63 -8.86
N VAL A 81 18.88 -35.59 -9.18
CA VAL A 81 18.24 -34.72 -8.17
C VAL A 81 17.30 -35.51 -7.26
N LEU A 82 16.73 -36.62 -7.76
CA LEU A 82 15.88 -37.51 -6.98
C LEU A 82 16.67 -38.54 -6.15
N ASP A 83 18.01 -38.60 -6.26
CA ASP A 83 18.84 -39.53 -5.49
C ASP A 83 18.80 -39.19 -3.99
N GLY A 84 18.01 -39.95 -3.25
CA GLY A 84 17.83 -39.77 -1.80
C GLY A 84 16.64 -38.88 -1.45
N ALA A 85 15.80 -38.50 -2.41
CA ALA A 85 14.53 -37.85 -2.15
C ALA A 85 13.56 -38.78 -1.39
N THR A 86 12.69 -38.19 -0.56
CA THR A 86 11.60 -38.89 0.13
C THR A 86 10.25 -38.45 -0.38
N PHE A 87 9.29 -39.38 -0.43
CA PHE A 87 7.95 -39.15 -0.95
C PHE A 87 6.92 -39.48 0.14
N GLU A 88 6.03 -38.56 0.43
CA GLU A 88 4.97 -38.70 1.44
C GLU A 88 3.62 -38.28 0.88
N GLN A 89 2.57 -39.06 1.16
CA GLN A 89 1.19 -38.73 0.79
C GLN A 89 0.42 -38.34 2.06
N ASP A 90 -0.21 -37.17 2.05
CA ASP A 90 -1.15 -36.73 3.08
C ASP A 90 -2.45 -36.24 2.44
N GLY A 91 -3.49 -37.08 2.45
CA GLY A 91 -4.75 -36.76 1.78
C GLY A 91 -4.58 -36.59 0.27
N ASP A 92 -5.01 -35.45 -0.25
CA ASP A 92 -4.90 -35.00 -1.65
C ASP A 92 -3.57 -34.32 -1.97
N ARG A 93 -2.67 -34.21 -0.99
CA ARG A 93 -1.35 -33.59 -1.12
C ARG A 93 -0.24 -34.63 -1.21
N PHE A 94 0.70 -34.38 -2.11
CA PHE A 94 1.89 -35.19 -2.33
C PHE A 94 3.16 -34.37 -2.10
N ASP A 95 3.97 -34.79 -1.13
CA ASP A 95 5.21 -34.12 -0.74
C ASP A 95 6.43 -34.89 -1.25
N ILE A 96 7.34 -34.19 -1.93
CA ILE A 96 8.65 -34.67 -2.39
C ILE A 96 9.71 -33.83 -1.68
N THR A 97 10.42 -34.41 -0.73
CA THR A 97 11.55 -33.74 -0.06
C THR A 97 12.85 -34.17 -0.72
N LEU A 98 13.56 -33.21 -1.32
CA LEU A 98 14.86 -33.43 -1.94
C LEU A 98 15.96 -33.55 -0.87
N ARG A 99 17.16 -33.97 -1.30
CA ARG A 99 18.25 -34.31 -0.38
C ARG A 99 18.78 -33.14 0.46
N ASP A 100 18.68 -31.92 -0.05
CA ASP A 100 19.10 -30.69 0.64
C ASP A 100 17.99 -30.11 1.55
N SER A 101 16.82 -30.76 1.61
CA SER A 101 15.61 -30.36 2.32
C SER A 101 14.66 -29.44 1.55
N THR A 102 14.88 -29.16 0.27
CA THR A 102 13.87 -28.54 -0.60
C THR A 102 12.60 -29.38 -0.60
N LEU A 103 11.46 -28.75 -0.30
CA LEU A 103 10.15 -29.40 -0.27
C LEU A 103 9.33 -29.00 -1.49
N ILE A 104 9.07 -29.95 -2.39
CA ILE A 104 8.08 -29.80 -3.46
C ILE A 104 6.78 -30.40 -2.96
N ARG A 105 5.71 -29.60 -2.97
CA ARG A 105 4.39 -30.00 -2.52
C ARG A 105 3.43 -29.85 -3.68
N VAL A 106 2.69 -30.90 -4.01
CA VAL A 106 1.77 -30.89 -5.15
C VAL A 106 0.40 -31.31 -4.67
N ASP A 107 -0.59 -30.45 -4.87
CA ASP A 107 -1.97 -30.78 -4.57
C ASP A 107 -2.61 -31.54 -5.75
N GLY A 108 -3.55 -32.45 -5.48
CA GLY A 108 -4.25 -33.22 -6.51
C GLY A 108 -3.49 -34.45 -7.07
N VAL A 109 -2.26 -34.69 -6.61
CA VAL A 109 -1.39 -35.79 -7.06
C VAL A 109 -1.37 -36.96 -6.09
N THR A 110 -1.23 -38.18 -6.61
CA THR A 110 -1.03 -39.39 -5.80
C THR A 110 0.28 -40.11 -6.08
N ALA A 111 0.70 -40.98 -5.16
CA ALA A 111 1.87 -41.85 -5.37
C ALA A 111 1.80 -42.76 -6.62
N ALA A 112 0.62 -42.94 -7.24
CA ALA A 112 0.49 -43.66 -8.51
C ALA A 112 0.98 -42.85 -9.72
N ASP A 113 1.00 -41.52 -9.59
CA ASP A 113 1.20 -40.57 -10.69
C ASP A 113 2.68 -40.15 -10.85
N ILE A 114 3.56 -40.57 -9.94
CA ILE A 114 5.00 -40.24 -9.90
C ILE A 114 5.70 -40.37 -11.26
N GLY A 115 5.32 -41.35 -12.07
CA GLY A 115 5.93 -41.58 -13.39
C GLY A 115 5.63 -40.52 -14.44
N GLU A 116 4.69 -39.61 -14.16
CA GLU A 116 4.20 -38.55 -15.05
C GLU A 116 4.53 -37.15 -14.50
N LEU A 117 5.08 -37.05 -13.29
CA LEU A 117 5.35 -35.76 -12.63
C LEU A 117 6.59 -35.04 -13.15
N PHE A 118 7.63 -35.76 -13.57
CA PHE A 118 8.95 -35.14 -13.76
C PHE A 118 9.34 -35.02 -15.23
N ALA A 119 9.96 -33.89 -15.54
CA ALA A 119 10.74 -33.68 -16.74
C ALA A 119 12.17 -33.31 -16.37
N PHE A 120 13.16 -33.78 -17.13
CA PHE A 120 14.57 -33.53 -16.82
C PHE A 120 15.21 -32.66 -17.90
N ARG A 121 15.74 -31.52 -17.48
CA ARG A 121 16.42 -30.57 -18.39
C ARG A 121 17.59 -31.23 -19.13
N SER A 122 18.24 -32.22 -18.51
CA SER A 122 19.30 -33.02 -19.15
C SER A 122 18.88 -33.90 -20.34
N ASP A 123 17.59 -34.18 -20.52
CA ASP A 123 17.08 -35.06 -21.59
C ASP A 123 16.89 -34.35 -22.95
N VAL A 124 17.07 -33.02 -22.99
CA VAL A 124 17.13 -32.23 -24.22
C VAL A 124 18.40 -32.66 -25.00
N VAL A 125 18.23 -33.53 -26.02
CA VAL A 125 19.34 -34.16 -26.77
C VAL A 125 20.11 -33.13 -27.61
N GLY A 126 21.10 -32.54 -26.95
CA GLY A 126 22.08 -31.59 -27.45
C GLY A 126 23.02 -31.25 -26.29
N GLY A 127 23.71 -32.27 -25.78
CA GLY A 127 24.65 -32.12 -24.67
C GLY A 127 25.63 -30.98 -24.94
N ASP A 128 25.72 -30.08 -23.97
CA ASP A 128 26.47 -28.82 -24.01
C ASP A 128 25.79 -27.65 -24.74
N ALA A 129 24.49 -27.47 -24.49
CA ALA A 129 23.84 -26.16 -24.57
C ALA A 129 23.64 -25.56 -23.17
N THR A 130 24.69 -25.48 -22.35
CA THR A 130 24.99 -24.10 -21.92
C THR A 130 25.21 -23.38 -23.24
N PRO A 131 24.57 -22.24 -23.53
CA PRO A 131 25.09 -21.39 -24.59
C PRO A 131 26.61 -21.36 -24.37
N GLU A 132 27.41 -21.91 -25.29
CA GLU A 132 28.85 -21.64 -25.28
C GLU A 132 28.88 -20.14 -25.12
N ALA A 133 29.42 -19.64 -24.00
CA ALA A 133 29.43 -18.23 -23.68
C ALA A 133 29.72 -17.51 -24.98
N GLY A 134 28.64 -16.97 -25.56
CA GLY A 134 28.78 -16.04 -26.63
C GLY A 134 29.73 -15.03 -26.05
N THR A 135 30.66 -14.54 -26.84
CA THR A 135 31.26 -13.27 -26.47
C THR A 135 30.07 -12.33 -26.24
N PHE A 136 29.70 -12.14 -24.97
CA PHE A 136 28.65 -11.23 -24.55
C PHE A 136 29.14 -9.90 -25.05
N ASP A 137 28.51 -9.43 -26.12
CA ASP A 137 28.70 -8.08 -26.60
C ASP A 137 27.59 -7.30 -25.90
N PRO A 138 27.91 -6.51 -24.86
CA PRO A 138 26.92 -5.77 -24.06
C PRO A 138 26.11 -4.77 -24.89
N LEU A 139 26.45 -4.59 -26.18
CA LEU A 139 25.75 -3.73 -27.11
C LEU A 139 25.05 -4.48 -28.25
N ASP A 140 25.17 -5.81 -28.33
CA ASP A 140 24.42 -6.64 -29.29
C ASP A 140 23.04 -6.97 -28.72
N THR A 141 22.10 -6.04 -28.89
CA THR A 141 20.72 -6.17 -28.40
C THR A 141 19.90 -7.22 -29.15
N THR A 142 20.45 -7.92 -30.16
CA THR A 142 19.70 -8.90 -30.95
C THR A 142 19.41 -10.21 -30.21
N ALA A 143 20.13 -10.44 -29.11
CA ALA A 143 19.95 -11.59 -28.22
C ALA A 143 19.50 -11.20 -26.80
N LEU A 144 19.32 -9.90 -26.52
CA LEU A 144 18.92 -9.37 -25.21
C LEU A 144 17.42 -9.07 -25.20
N ASN A 145 16.80 -9.10 -24.02
CA ASN A 145 15.47 -8.52 -23.87
C ASN A 145 15.59 -7.01 -23.82
N VAL A 146 14.93 -6.30 -24.73
CA VAL A 146 14.95 -4.83 -24.74
C VAL A 146 13.76 -4.32 -23.94
N ILE A 147 14.06 -3.65 -22.84
CA ILE A 147 13.07 -3.00 -21.96
C ILE A 147 13.24 -1.50 -22.11
N THR A 148 12.15 -0.79 -22.37
CA THR A 148 12.17 0.66 -22.56
C THR A 148 11.08 1.31 -21.73
N GLY A 149 11.48 2.20 -20.84
CA GLY A 149 10.57 3.07 -20.10
C GLY A 149 10.01 4.19 -20.98
N THR A 150 9.33 5.12 -20.34
CA THR A 150 8.58 6.21 -20.95
C THR A 150 9.34 7.54 -20.79
N GLU A 151 8.65 8.67 -20.94
CA GLU A 151 9.19 10.00 -20.62
C GLU A 151 8.77 10.43 -19.19
N ASP A 152 8.02 9.58 -18.47
CA ASP A 152 7.55 9.76 -17.10
C ASP A 152 8.38 8.90 -16.13
N ARG A 153 8.17 9.04 -14.81
CA ARG A 153 8.85 8.19 -13.82
C ARG A 153 8.38 6.74 -13.94
N ASP A 154 9.32 5.83 -14.18
CA ASP A 154 9.05 4.41 -14.32
C ASP A 154 9.58 3.57 -13.12
N LYS A 155 8.89 2.46 -12.87
CA LYS A 155 9.41 1.32 -12.11
C LYS A 155 9.71 0.22 -13.10
N ILE A 156 10.98 -0.08 -13.30
CA ILE A 156 11.47 -1.04 -14.28
C ILE A 156 12.05 -2.24 -13.55
N ILE A 157 11.54 -3.41 -13.89
CA ILE A 157 12.03 -4.69 -13.39
C ILE A 157 12.43 -5.53 -14.60
N GLY A 158 13.72 -5.80 -14.68
CA GLY A 158 14.32 -6.72 -15.64
C GLY A 158 13.98 -8.17 -15.33
N THR A 159 14.43 -9.05 -16.20
CA THR A 159 14.16 -10.48 -16.19
C THR A 159 15.29 -11.20 -15.43
N CYS A 160 15.39 -12.53 -15.58
CA CYS A 160 16.54 -13.27 -15.08
C CYS A 160 17.55 -13.64 -16.19
N ASP A 161 17.32 -13.12 -17.41
CA ASP A 161 18.21 -13.23 -18.57
C ASP A 161 18.96 -11.90 -18.76
N ASP A 162 20.00 -11.90 -19.60
CA ASP A 162 20.74 -10.69 -19.96
C ASP A 162 19.82 -9.65 -20.65
N ASP A 163 19.59 -8.50 -20.02
CA ASP A 163 18.68 -7.47 -20.51
C ASP A 163 19.40 -6.23 -21.08
N TYR A 164 18.70 -5.50 -21.94
CA TYR A 164 19.06 -4.16 -22.39
C TYR A 164 17.97 -3.17 -21.98
N ILE A 165 18.26 -2.39 -20.94
CA ILE A 165 17.28 -1.54 -20.26
C ILE A 165 17.53 -0.08 -20.62
N ILE A 166 16.55 0.57 -21.21
CA ILE A 166 16.53 2.01 -21.48
C ILE A 166 15.47 2.62 -20.56
N ALA A 167 15.89 3.26 -19.47
CA ALA A 167 14.94 3.84 -18.53
C ALA A 167 14.13 4.99 -19.16
N GLY A 168 14.80 5.83 -19.96
CA GLY A 168 14.16 6.94 -20.65
C GLY A 168 14.33 8.25 -19.89
N GLN A 169 13.43 9.20 -20.14
CA GLN A 169 13.39 10.47 -19.39
C GLN A 169 12.47 10.28 -18.19
N GLY A 170 12.74 10.98 -17.08
CA GLY A 170 12.04 10.74 -15.84
C GLY A 170 13.01 10.46 -14.69
N GLN A 171 12.48 10.49 -13.46
CA GLN A 171 13.24 10.15 -12.26
C GLN A 171 12.98 8.68 -11.90
N ASP A 172 13.62 7.77 -12.62
CA ASP A 172 13.42 6.34 -12.54
C ASP A 172 14.15 5.75 -11.33
N PHE A 173 13.52 5.88 -10.18
CA PHE A 173 14.10 5.54 -8.87
C PHE A 173 14.19 4.04 -8.59
N TRP A 174 13.58 3.22 -9.43
CA TRP A 174 13.55 1.77 -9.28
C TRP A 174 13.73 1.11 -10.64
N VAL A 175 14.98 1.01 -11.07
CA VAL A 175 15.40 0.18 -12.19
C VAL A 175 16.16 -1.02 -11.63
N THR A 176 15.68 -2.22 -11.93
CA THR A 176 16.35 -3.47 -11.56
C THR A 176 16.64 -4.27 -12.83
N GLY A 177 17.82 -4.87 -12.92
CA GLY A 177 18.18 -5.79 -14.01
C GLY A 177 17.67 -7.20 -13.77
N GLY A 178 17.58 -7.59 -12.50
CA GLY A 178 17.27 -8.95 -12.09
C GLY A 178 18.53 -9.81 -12.07
N ALA A 179 18.46 -11.02 -12.62
CA ALA A 179 19.62 -11.89 -12.74
C ALA A 179 20.10 -11.90 -14.19
N GLY A 180 21.37 -12.17 -14.44
CA GLY A 180 21.92 -12.12 -15.80
C GLY A 180 23.06 -11.11 -15.87
N ARG A 181 23.47 -10.76 -17.08
CA ARG A 181 24.36 -9.63 -17.35
C ARG A 181 23.58 -8.53 -18.03
N ASP A 182 23.20 -7.54 -17.25
CA ASP A 182 22.30 -6.51 -17.71
C ASP A 182 23.06 -5.30 -18.22
N THR A 183 22.49 -4.63 -19.21
CA THR A 183 23.02 -3.39 -19.75
C THR A 183 22.01 -2.26 -19.61
N PHE A 184 22.32 -1.29 -18.75
CA PHE A 184 21.50 -0.11 -18.50
C PHE A 184 21.96 1.05 -19.39
N GLU A 185 21.21 1.38 -20.42
CA GLU A 185 21.47 2.53 -21.28
C GLU A 185 21.11 3.83 -20.56
N VAL A 186 22.09 4.73 -20.43
CA VAL A 186 21.88 6.10 -19.96
C VAL A 186 22.30 7.10 -21.03
N ASN A 187 21.45 8.09 -21.26
CA ASN A 187 21.63 9.19 -22.17
C ASN A 187 21.74 10.52 -21.43
N TYR A 188 22.38 11.50 -22.07
CA TYR A 188 22.31 12.89 -21.62
C TYR A 188 20.86 13.40 -21.71
N GLY A 189 20.40 14.06 -20.65
CA GLY A 189 19.04 14.55 -20.49
C GLY A 189 18.09 13.57 -19.79
N ASP A 190 18.56 12.39 -19.39
CA ASP A 190 17.85 11.54 -18.44
C ASP A 190 17.94 12.21 -17.06
N ASP A 191 16.86 12.27 -16.27
CA ASP A 191 16.87 13.04 -15.02
C ASP A 191 17.62 12.27 -13.91
N ILE A 192 17.10 11.11 -13.50
CA ILE A 192 17.71 10.22 -12.50
C ILE A 192 17.45 8.77 -12.87
N VAL A 193 18.50 7.95 -12.93
CA VAL A 193 18.37 6.49 -13.08
C VAL A 193 18.99 5.82 -11.86
N ARG A 194 18.17 5.22 -10.99
CA ARG A 194 18.65 4.41 -9.85
C ARG A 194 18.58 2.93 -10.21
N ILE A 195 19.74 2.31 -10.29
CA ILE A 195 19.91 0.86 -10.50
C ILE A 195 20.05 0.21 -9.12
N ALA A 196 19.02 -0.52 -8.70
CA ALA A 196 18.87 -0.97 -7.32
C ALA A 196 19.56 -2.32 -7.01
N ASP A 197 19.91 -3.10 -8.02
CA ASP A 197 20.47 -4.46 -7.89
C ASP A 197 21.76 -4.69 -8.69
N PHE A 198 22.46 -3.62 -9.08
CA PHE A 198 23.63 -3.70 -9.95
C PHE A 198 24.75 -4.61 -9.41
N VAL A 199 25.13 -5.60 -10.21
CA VAL A 199 26.20 -6.56 -9.91
C VAL A 199 27.46 -6.19 -10.69
N THR A 200 28.45 -5.64 -9.97
CA THR A 200 29.73 -5.23 -10.57
C THR A 200 30.42 -6.38 -11.31
N GLY A 201 30.73 -6.17 -12.59
CA GLY A 201 31.47 -7.10 -13.44
C GLY A 201 30.60 -8.11 -14.20
N ASP A 202 29.32 -8.21 -13.85
CA ASP A 202 28.30 -8.89 -14.66
C ASP A 202 27.43 -7.84 -15.38
N ASP A 203 26.98 -6.81 -14.66
CA ASP A 203 26.18 -5.71 -15.21
C ASP A 203 27.03 -4.55 -15.72
N HIS A 204 26.46 -3.82 -16.69
CA HIS A 204 27.10 -2.73 -17.37
C HIS A 204 26.16 -1.53 -17.57
N ILE A 205 26.73 -0.34 -17.60
CA ILE A 205 26.05 0.91 -17.90
C ILE A 205 26.52 1.36 -19.28
N ALA A 206 25.59 1.44 -20.23
CA ALA A 206 25.86 1.83 -21.60
C ALA A 206 25.74 3.35 -21.77
N LEU A 207 26.88 4.01 -21.98
CA LEU A 207 26.95 5.43 -22.32
C LEU A 207 27.22 5.64 -23.80
N ALA A 208 26.98 6.85 -24.30
CA ALA A 208 27.20 7.18 -25.71
C ALA A 208 28.67 6.96 -26.13
N ASP A 209 29.61 7.50 -25.37
CA ASP A 209 31.05 7.28 -25.54
C ASP A 209 31.82 7.61 -24.24
N SER A 210 33.12 7.30 -24.20
CA SER A 210 33.95 7.49 -23.00
C SER A 210 34.13 8.96 -22.59
N THR A 211 33.91 9.91 -23.50
CA THR A 211 34.05 11.34 -23.18
C THR A 211 32.89 11.85 -22.33
N VAL A 212 31.78 11.11 -22.23
CA VAL A 212 30.66 11.39 -21.31
C VAL A 212 31.13 11.45 -19.86
N LEU A 213 32.17 10.70 -19.51
CA LEU A 213 32.75 10.67 -18.17
C LEU A 213 33.84 11.74 -17.92
N ASP A 214 34.28 12.49 -18.95
CA ASP A 214 35.41 13.44 -18.82
C ASP A 214 35.11 14.63 -17.89
N GLY A 215 33.83 14.93 -17.63
CA GLY A 215 33.38 15.96 -16.69
C GLY A 215 32.41 15.47 -15.60
N ALA A 216 32.18 14.16 -15.51
CA ALA A 216 31.33 13.59 -14.47
C ALA A 216 31.91 13.79 -13.06
N THR A 217 31.03 13.92 -12.07
CA THR A 217 31.39 13.93 -10.64
C THR A 217 30.92 12.64 -9.97
N PHE A 218 31.70 12.15 -9.00
CA PHE A 218 31.46 10.90 -8.30
C PHE A 218 31.33 11.16 -6.81
N GLU A 219 30.29 10.60 -6.18
CA GLU A 219 30.05 10.70 -4.74
C GLU A 219 29.67 9.32 -4.17
N GLN A 220 30.29 8.96 -3.03
CA GLN A 220 30.00 7.70 -2.34
C GLN A 220 29.37 8.01 -0.98
N ASP A 221 28.23 7.40 -0.70
CA ASP A 221 27.56 7.43 0.62
C ASP A 221 27.11 6.02 1.03
N GLY A 222 27.83 5.42 1.96
CA GLY A 222 27.60 4.00 2.32
C GLY A 222 27.76 3.07 1.10
N ASP A 223 26.75 2.22 0.87
CA ASP A 223 26.70 1.30 -0.27
C ASP A 223 26.21 1.96 -1.57
N ARG A 224 25.82 3.24 -1.54
CA ARG A 224 25.34 4.00 -2.69
C ARG A 224 26.49 4.76 -3.37
N PHE A 225 26.55 4.65 -4.69
CA PHE A 225 27.50 5.36 -5.54
C PHE A 225 26.77 6.19 -6.60
N ASP A 226 26.97 7.51 -6.53
CA ASP A 226 26.33 8.50 -7.39
C ASP A 226 27.33 9.01 -8.43
N ILE A 227 26.91 9.00 -9.70
CA ILE A 227 27.65 9.49 -10.86
C ILE A 227 26.80 10.57 -11.52
N THR A 228 27.21 11.83 -11.37
CA THR A 228 26.53 12.96 -12.00
C THR A 228 27.26 13.36 -13.27
N LEU A 229 26.58 13.30 -14.41
CA LEU A 229 27.14 13.70 -15.70
C LEU A 229 27.15 15.23 -15.86
N ASP A 230 27.89 15.73 -16.84
CA ASP A 230 28.11 17.17 -17.07
C ASP A 230 26.84 18.02 -17.26
N ASP A 231 25.75 17.41 -17.71
CA ASP A 231 24.46 18.08 -17.92
C ASP A 231 23.51 18.00 -16.71
N GLY A 232 23.88 17.25 -15.68
CA GLY A 232 23.09 17.04 -14.46
C GLY A 232 22.39 15.69 -14.38
N THR A 233 22.45 14.83 -15.41
CA THR A 233 21.93 13.45 -15.33
C THR A 233 22.60 12.70 -14.18
N LEU A 234 21.80 12.14 -13.27
CA LEU A 234 22.30 11.37 -12.13
C LEU A 234 22.09 9.87 -12.35
N ILE A 235 23.19 9.12 -12.32
CA ILE A 235 23.18 7.66 -12.27
C ILE A 235 23.47 7.27 -10.82
N ARG A 236 22.56 6.55 -10.19
CA ARG A 236 22.70 6.06 -8.81
C ARG A 236 22.77 4.54 -8.82
N VAL A 237 23.83 3.99 -8.26
CA VAL A 237 24.07 2.56 -8.24
C VAL A 237 24.28 2.11 -6.80
N ASP A 238 23.48 1.15 -6.35
CA ASP A 238 23.69 0.52 -5.04
C ASP A 238 24.65 -0.66 -5.20
N GLY A 239 25.60 -0.84 -4.26
CA GLY A 239 26.56 -1.95 -4.25
C GLY A 239 27.84 -1.75 -5.08
N ALA A 240 28.01 -0.59 -5.72
CA ALA A 240 29.22 -0.24 -6.50
C ALA A 240 30.07 0.84 -5.79
N THR A 241 31.32 1.00 -6.23
CA THR A 241 32.23 2.04 -5.72
C THR A 241 33.07 2.69 -6.82
N GLU A 242 33.73 3.81 -6.51
CA GLU A 242 34.66 4.48 -7.44
C GLU A 242 35.78 3.55 -7.97
N THR A 243 36.14 2.49 -7.24
CA THR A 243 37.15 1.53 -7.73
C THR A 243 36.66 0.58 -8.82
N ASP A 244 35.35 0.49 -9.01
CA ASP A 244 34.68 -0.43 -9.94
C ASP A 244 34.42 0.21 -11.31
N LEU A 245 34.66 1.53 -11.46
CA LEU A 245 34.37 2.31 -12.66
C LEU A 245 34.86 1.68 -13.99
N ALA A 246 35.99 0.98 -13.98
CA ALA A 246 36.53 0.36 -15.18
C ALA A 246 35.72 -0.85 -15.67
N ASP A 247 34.99 -1.49 -14.76
CA ASP A 247 34.19 -2.70 -15.00
C ASP A 247 32.69 -2.38 -15.10
N MET A 248 32.28 -1.13 -14.82
CA MET A 248 30.88 -0.69 -14.86
C MET A 248 30.41 -0.22 -16.24
N PHE A 249 31.29 0.25 -17.14
CA PHE A 249 30.85 1.01 -18.32
C PHE A 249 31.18 0.36 -19.66
N VAL A 250 30.22 0.48 -20.58
CA VAL A 250 30.35 0.13 -22.00
C VAL A 250 29.91 1.31 -22.88
N PHE A 251 30.43 1.41 -24.10
CA PHE A 251 30.29 2.63 -24.93
C PHE A 251 29.67 2.35 -26.31
N ARG A 252 28.49 2.91 -26.56
CA ARG A 252 27.64 2.62 -27.73
C ARG A 252 28.24 3.02 -29.08
N SER A 253 29.17 3.98 -29.11
CA SER A 253 29.87 4.38 -30.34
C SER A 253 30.73 3.28 -30.99
N ASP A 254 30.86 2.11 -30.35
CA ASP A 254 31.56 0.94 -30.86
C ASP A 254 30.68 -0.10 -31.62
N ALA A 255 29.35 0.09 -31.75
CA ALA A 255 28.42 -0.87 -32.38
C ALA A 255 27.86 -0.47 -33.79
N PRO A 256 27.59 -1.42 -34.72
CA PRO A 256 26.99 -1.13 -36.03
C PRO A 256 25.44 -1.09 -36.01
N ALA A 257 24.82 -0.14 -36.71
CA ALA A 257 23.37 0.16 -36.63
C ALA A 257 22.39 -0.90 -37.23
N PRO A 258 21.22 -1.17 -36.61
CA PRO A 258 20.19 -2.09 -37.13
C PRO A 258 19.01 -1.41 -37.88
N THR A 259 18.24 -2.20 -38.64
CA THR A 259 17.12 -1.77 -39.51
C THR A 259 15.80 -2.51 -39.23
N ASP A 260 14.71 -1.73 -39.17
CA ASP A 260 13.27 -2.03 -38.94
C ASP A 260 12.56 -2.93 -39.98
N PRO A 261 11.58 -3.77 -39.56
CA PRO A 261 10.30 -3.84 -40.28
C PRO A 261 9.00 -3.90 -39.43
N THR A 262 7.94 -3.32 -40.01
CA THR A 262 6.55 -3.09 -39.55
C THR A 262 5.55 -4.25 -39.93
N PRO A 263 4.21 -4.19 -39.63
CA PRO A 263 3.44 -5.04 -38.70
C PRO A 263 2.36 -5.96 -39.36
N THR A 264 1.51 -6.69 -38.60
CA THR A 264 0.11 -7.04 -38.98
C THR A 264 -0.78 -7.61 -37.84
N ASP A 265 -2.06 -7.19 -37.81
CA ASP A 265 -3.22 -7.55 -36.94
C ASP A 265 -4.10 -8.68 -37.55
N PRO A 266 -4.86 -9.49 -36.76
CA PRO A 266 -6.34 -9.34 -36.73
C PRO A 266 -7.10 -9.71 -35.41
N THR A 267 -7.94 -8.78 -34.93
CA THR A 267 -9.37 -8.79 -34.43
C THR A 267 -10.15 -10.08 -33.95
N PRO A 268 -11.18 -9.95 -33.04
CA PRO A 268 -11.62 -10.94 -32.02
C PRO A 268 -13.05 -11.56 -32.18
N THR A 269 -13.45 -12.48 -31.27
CA THR A 269 -14.86 -12.91 -31.04
C THR A 269 -15.19 -13.32 -29.58
N ASP A 270 -16.38 -12.90 -29.12
CA ASP A 270 -17.07 -13.05 -27.80
C ASP A 270 -18.02 -14.28 -27.71
N PRO A 271 -18.36 -14.79 -26.50
CA PRO A 271 -19.80 -14.87 -26.14
C PRO A 271 -20.21 -14.56 -24.66
N THR A 272 -21.51 -14.28 -24.54
CA THR A 272 -22.33 -13.67 -23.46
C THR A 272 -22.84 -14.66 -22.36
N PRO A 273 -23.30 -14.19 -21.16
CA PRO A 273 -23.56 -15.00 -19.95
C PRO A 273 -25.05 -15.32 -19.67
N THR A 274 -25.32 -16.14 -18.64
CA THR A 274 -26.68 -16.47 -18.12
C THR A 274 -26.77 -16.33 -16.59
N ASP A 275 -27.85 -15.68 -16.14
CA ASP A 275 -28.20 -15.28 -14.76
C ASP A 275 -29.26 -16.21 -14.10
N PRO A 276 -29.21 -16.48 -12.77
CA PRO A 276 -30.32 -17.07 -12.02
C PRO A 276 -31.12 -16.07 -11.15
N ALA A 277 -32.45 -16.25 -11.16
CA ALA A 277 -33.46 -15.40 -10.48
C ALA A 277 -33.54 -15.55 -8.93
N PRO A 278 -34.04 -14.53 -8.20
CA PRO A 278 -34.06 -14.49 -6.73
C PRO A 278 -35.32 -15.10 -6.09
N THR A 279 -35.23 -15.48 -4.81
CA THR A 279 -36.33 -15.96 -3.96
C THR A 279 -36.57 -15.03 -2.77
N ASP A 280 -37.83 -14.64 -2.56
CA ASP A 280 -38.34 -13.74 -1.50
C ASP A 280 -38.56 -14.45 -0.14
N PRO A 281 -38.31 -13.84 1.04
CA PRO A 281 -38.50 -14.48 2.35
C PRO A 281 -39.94 -14.41 2.88
N ALA A 282 -40.25 -15.27 3.85
CA ALA A 282 -41.55 -15.37 4.52
C ALA A 282 -41.67 -14.43 5.75
N PRO A 283 -42.86 -13.88 6.07
CA PRO A 283 -43.01 -12.87 7.10
C PRO A 283 -43.14 -13.45 8.52
N GLY A 284 -42.36 -12.89 9.45
CA GLY A 284 -42.45 -13.17 10.88
C GLY A 284 -41.40 -12.50 11.77
N ASP A 285 -40.35 -11.93 11.19
CA ASP A 285 -39.22 -11.37 11.94
C ASP A 285 -39.42 -9.91 12.33
N ALA A 286 -38.67 -9.48 13.35
CA ALA A 286 -38.55 -8.08 13.72
C ALA A 286 -38.13 -7.24 12.50
N ALA A 287 -38.51 -5.97 12.47
CA ALA A 287 -38.07 -5.06 11.40
C ALA A 287 -36.54 -5.17 11.24
N PRO A 288 -36.01 -5.41 10.03
CA PRO A 288 -34.57 -5.50 9.81
C PRO A 288 -33.91 -4.20 10.27
N GLU A 289 -32.78 -4.32 10.96
CA GLU A 289 -32.05 -3.16 11.45
C GLU A 289 -31.29 -2.49 10.30
N LEU A 290 -31.35 -1.17 10.23
CA LEU A 290 -30.60 -0.34 9.30
C LEU A 290 -29.69 0.62 10.08
N LYS A 291 -28.40 0.60 9.79
CA LYS A 291 -27.42 1.49 10.40
C LYS A 291 -26.86 2.45 9.34
N VAL A 292 -26.77 3.73 9.69
CA VAL A 292 -26.30 4.77 8.78
C VAL A 292 -24.83 5.06 9.05
N VAL A 293 -24.03 5.11 7.99
CA VAL A 293 -22.62 5.48 8.03
C VAL A 293 -22.40 6.67 7.11
N VAL A 294 -21.91 7.79 7.64
CA VAL A 294 -21.71 9.03 6.90
C VAL A 294 -20.22 9.28 6.73
N PHE A 295 -19.80 9.59 5.50
CA PHE A 295 -18.44 9.97 5.17
C PHE A 295 -18.41 11.47 4.88
N GLY A 296 -17.79 12.23 5.78
CA GLY A 296 -17.68 13.67 5.72
C GLY A 296 -16.24 14.10 5.45
N GLY A 297 -16.03 15.15 4.64
CA GLY A 297 -14.73 15.82 4.60
C GLY A 297 -14.31 16.37 3.25
N GLN A 298 -13.05 16.16 2.87
CA GLN A 298 -12.48 16.65 1.61
C GLN A 298 -11.98 15.51 0.73
N SER A 299 -11.04 15.76 -0.19
CA SER A 299 -10.56 14.77 -1.18
C SER A 299 -10.18 13.39 -0.64
N LEU A 300 -9.76 13.26 0.62
CA LEU A 300 -9.52 11.94 1.22
C LEU A 300 -10.81 11.18 1.58
N ALA A 301 -11.89 11.87 1.95
CA ALA A 301 -13.20 11.25 2.14
C ALA A 301 -13.84 10.83 0.81
N PHE A 302 -13.56 11.58 -0.26
CA PHE A 302 -14.22 11.43 -1.55
C PHE A 302 -13.41 10.61 -2.56
N GLY A 303 -12.15 10.30 -2.31
CA GLY A 303 -11.27 9.76 -3.34
C GLY A 303 -10.75 10.82 -4.32
N ALA A 304 -9.52 10.66 -4.78
CA ALA A 304 -8.89 11.57 -5.73
C ALA A 304 -8.04 10.88 -6.81
N THR A 305 -7.73 9.59 -6.63
CA THR A 305 -7.08 8.75 -7.65
C THR A 305 -8.10 8.20 -8.65
N GLY A 306 -7.61 7.83 -9.84
CA GLY A 306 -8.41 7.09 -10.80
C GLY A 306 -8.73 5.68 -10.28
N ARG A 307 -9.79 5.09 -10.83
CA ARG A 307 -10.27 3.76 -10.46
C ARG A 307 -9.32 2.67 -10.99
N ASP A 308 -8.39 2.24 -10.15
CA ASP A 308 -7.32 1.30 -10.51
C ASP A 308 -7.30 0.02 -9.63
N TRP A 309 -8.09 -0.07 -8.53
CA TRP A 309 -7.92 -1.16 -7.55
C TRP A 309 -9.20 -1.82 -6.98
N VAL A 310 -10.21 -1.08 -6.53
CA VAL A 310 -11.39 -1.69 -5.87
C VAL A 310 -12.39 -2.22 -6.90
N THR A 311 -13.05 -3.35 -6.59
CA THR A 311 -14.11 -3.97 -7.41
C THR A 311 -15.20 -2.97 -7.79
N THR A 312 -15.62 -3.03 -9.05
CA THR A 312 -16.75 -2.24 -9.57
C THR A 312 -18.10 -2.87 -9.29
N GLU A 313 -18.10 -4.01 -8.59
CA GLU A 313 -19.28 -4.81 -8.30
C GLU A 313 -19.50 -4.85 -6.79
N PRO A 314 -20.76 -4.83 -6.34
CA PRO A 314 -21.07 -4.96 -4.92
C PRO A 314 -20.55 -6.27 -4.32
N VAL A 315 -19.95 -6.18 -3.13
CA VAL A 315 -19.38 -7.34 -2.42
C VAL A 315 -20.37 -7.94 -1.42
N TYR A 316 -21.18 -7.08 -0.78
CA TYR A 316 -22.09 -7.47 0.30
C TYR A 316 -23.50 -6.94 0.05
N ASP A 317 -24.50 -7.83 0.12
CA ASP A 317 -25.90 -7.48 -0.11
C ASP A 317 -26.46 -6.51 0.94
N ASN A 318 -25.93 -6.55 2.17
CA ASN A 318 -26.30 -5.67 3.28
C ASN A 318 -25.45 -4.39 3.36
N SER A 319 -24.67 -4.08 2.32
CA SER A 319 -23.92 -2.83 2.15
C SER A 319 -24.56 -2.00 1.04
N LEU A 320 -25.25 -0.93 1.40
CA LEU A 320 -26.09 -0.13 0.52
C LEU A 320 -25.62 1.33 0.42
N MET A 321 -26.09 2.01 -0.62
CA MET A 321 -26.03 3.46 -0.80
C MET A 321 -27.35 3.98 -1.38
N LEU A 322 -27.53 5.29 -1.40
CA LEU A 322 -28.68 5.90 -2.07
C LEU A 322 -28.52 5.78 -3.59
N ASP A 323 -29.57 5.30 -4.25
CA ASP A 323 -29.59 5.15 -5.71
C ASP A 323 -30.07 6.44 -6.37
N PHE A 324 -29.28 6.94 -7.32
CA PHE A 324 -29.58 8.11 -8.13
C PHE A 324 -29.27 7.82 -9.59
N ASP A 325 -29.88 8.58 -10.51
CA ASP A 325 -29.63 8.43 -11.97
C ASP A 325 -28.13 8.51 -12.34
N ASP A 326 -27.35 9.29 -11.58
CA ASP A 326 -25.88 9.25 -11.61
C ASP A 326 -25.37 8.54 -10.35
N PRO A 327 -24.79 7.35 -10.48
CA PRO A 327 -24.37 6.57 -9.33
C PRO A 327 -23.18 7.21 -8.58
N ALA A 328 -22.49 8.21 -9.15
CA ALA A 328 -21.50 9.01 -8.42
C ALA A 328 -22.08 9.76 -7.23
N ASN A 329 -23.34 10.20 -7.34
CA ASN A 329 -24.01 10.91 -6.28
C ASN A 329 -24.31 9.99 -5.08
N GLY A 330 -24.61 8.71 -5.34
CA GLY A 330 -24.77 7.71 -4.28
C GLY A 330 -23.43 7.29 -3.66
N ALA A 331 -22.42 7.09 -4.50
CA ALA A 331 -21.12 6.60 -4.06
C ALA A 331 -20.28 7.65 -3.33
N ARG A 332 -20.40 8.94 -3.70
CA ARG A 332 -19.52 10.03 -3.29
C ARG A 332 -20.26 11.31 -2.89
N GLY A 333 -21.58 11.38 -2.98
CA GLY A 333 -22.33 12.57 -2.57
C GLY A 333 -22.30 13.70 -3.62
N TRP A 334 -22.76 14.89 -3.21
CA TRP A 334 -23.14 15.98 -4.10
C TRP A 334 -22.22 17.20 -4.04
N ASP A 335 -21.08 17.08 -3.37
CA ASP A 335 -20.23 18.24 -3.10
C ASP A 335 -21.04 19.36 -2.38
N ALA A 336 -21.01 20.59 -2.91
CA ALA A 336 -21.82 21.73 -2.49
C ALA A 336 -23.06 21.94 -3.38
N GLU A 337 -23.31 21.04 -4.34
CA GLU A 337 -24.51 21.08 -5.16
C GLU A 337 -25.72 20.55 -4.37
N ALA A 338 -26.91 21.01 -4.75
CA ALA A 338 -28.14 20.54 -4.14
C ALA A 338 -28.47 19.11 -4.61
N VAL A 339 -28.93 18.27 -3.69
CA VAL A 339 -29.40 16.91 -3.98
C VAL A 339 -30.63 16.97 -4.89
N ASP A 340 -30.55 16.32 -6.06
CA ASP A 340 -31.68 16.20 -6.98
C ASP A 340 -32.61 15.06 -6.56
N VAL A 341 -33.58 15.39 -5.71
CA VAL A 341 -34.57 14.45 -5.17
C VAL A 341 -35.42 13.76 -6.24
N ASP A 342 -35.55 14.35 -7.44
CA ASP A 342 -36.36 13.76 -8.52
C ASP A 342 -35.64 12.56 -9.18
N THR A 343 -34.33 12.42 -8.95
CA THR A 343 -33.51 11.31 -9.48
C THR A 343 -33.33 10.16 -8.48
N PHE A 344 -33.88 10.28 -7.27
CA PHE A 344 -33.75 9.25 -6.23
C PHE A 344 -34.59 8.02 -6.55
N ASN A 345 -33.94 6.85 -6.58
CA ASN A 345 -34.54 5.58 -6.98
C ASN A 345 -34.60 4.53 -5.84
N GLY A 346 -34.25 4.90 -4.61
CA GLY A 346 -34.29 4.03 -3.43
C GLY A 346 -32.90 3.63 -2.96
N PHE A 347 -32.75 2.42 -2.42
CA PHE A 347 -31.44 1.88 -2.09
C PHE A 347 -30.90 1.03 -3.25
N THR A 348 -29.59 1.08 -3.44
CA THR A 348 -28.84 0.16 -4.29
C THR A 348 -27.63 -0.35 -3.53
N GLN A 349 -27.10 -1.50 -3.94
CA GLN A 349 -25.91 -2.04 -3.31
C GLN A 349 -24.72 -1.09 -3.54
N ARG A 350 -23.83 -0.99 -2.56
CA ARG A 350 -22.69 -0.08 -2.65
C ARG A 350 -21.63 -0.63 -3.62
N TYR A 351 -21.18 0.23 -4.52
CA TYR A 351 -20.01 0.03 -5.38
C TYR A 351 -19.39 1.39 -5.72
N GLU A 352 -18.10 1.42 -6.07
CA GLU A 352 -17.43 2.66 -6.49
C GLU A 352 -17.64 2.91 -7.99
N VAL A 353 -17.83 4.17 -8.41
CA VAL A 353 -18.16 4.50 -9.81
C VAL A 353 -17.05 5.17 -10.62
N ALA A 354 -16.09 5.83 -9.96
CA ALA A 354 -15.11 6.68 -10.66
C ALA A 354 -13.78 6.82 -9.92
N GLN A 355 -13.80 6.84 -8.59
CA GLN A 355 -12.63 6.98 -7.73
C GLN A 355 -12.88 6.14 -6.48
N GLU A 356 -11.84 5.53 -5.93
CA GLU A 356 -11.92 4.80 -4.66
C GLU A 356 -12.08 5.75 -3.49
N THR A 357 -12.92 5.37 -2.52
CA THR A 357 -13.11 6.10 -1.27
C THR A 357 -12.89 5.19 -0.07
N PRO A 358 -12.63 5.74 1.13
CA PRO A 358 -12.62 4.94 2.36
C PRO A 358 -13.93 4.22 2.64
N ALA A 359 -15.05 4.69 2.08
CA ALA A 359 -16.35 4.15 2.40
C ALA A 359 -16.51 2.68 1.99
N THR A 360 -15.89 2.23 0.89
CA THR A 360 -15.99 0.81 0.51
C THR A 360 -15.26 -0.12 1.47
N GLY A 361 -14.07 0.26 1.93
CA GLY A 361 -13.37 -0.48 2.98
C GLY A 361 -14.15 -0.54 4.28
N THR A 362 -14.65 0.62 4.73
CA THR A 362 -15.43 0.70 5.97
C THR A 362 -16.70 -0.14 5.89
N MET A 363 -17.48 0.03 4.83
CA MET A 363 -18.77 -0.64 4.68
C MET A 363 -18.63 -2.15 4.51
N ASN A 364 -17.61 -2.63 3.79
CA ASN A 364 -17.36 -4.06 3.62
C ASN A 364 -17.00 -4.74 4.95
N VAL A 365 -16.13 -4.13 5.76
CA VAL A 365 -15.75 -4.67 7.08
C VAL A 365 -16.97 -4.71 8.01
N LEU A 366 -17.76 -3.63 8.07
CA LEU A 366 -18.97 -3.56 8.89
C LEU A 366 -20.03 -4.58 8.46
N ALA A 367 -20.29 -4.69 7.16
CA ALA A 367 -21.25 -5.61 6.58
C ALA A 367 -20.87 -7.07 6.81
N ALA A 368 -19.58 -7.40 6.64
CA ALA A 368 -19.05 -8.75 6.89
C ALA A 368 -19.17 -9.15 8.37
N ALA A 369 -18.87 -8.23 9.29
CA ALA A 369 -18.93 -8.48 10.73
C ALA A 369 -20.36 -8.56 11.28
N ASN A 370 -21.32 -7.91 10.62
CA ASN A 370 -22.71 -7.78 11.10
C ASN A 370 -23.71 -8.19 10.00
N PRO A 371 -23.81 -9.49 9.66
CA PRO A 371 -24.64 -9.96 8.54
C PRO A 371 -26.15 -9.75 8.72
N ASP A 372 -26.60 -9.52 9.96
CA ASP A 372 -28.01 -9.28 10.29
C ASP A 372 -28.39 -7.77 10.27
N THR A 373 -27.41 -6.88 10.05
CA THR A 373 -27.59 -5.43 10.00
C THR A 373 -27.37 -4.94 8.57
N THR A 374 -28.27 -4.10 8.07
CA THR A 374 -28.10 -3.41 6.79
C THR A 374 -27.40 -2.08 7.03
N PHE A 375 -26.32 -1.81 6.30
CA PHE A 375 -25.60 -0.53 6.37
C PHE A 375 -25.92 0.32 5.15
N VAL A 376 -26.15 1.61 5.34
CA VAL A 376 -26.32 2.57 4.24
C VAL A 376 -25.27 3.68 4.36
N SER A 377 -24.44 3.83 3.33
CA SER A 377 -23.43 4.90 3.28
C SER A 377 -23.99 6.19 2.70
N LEU A 378 -23.68 7.33 3.32
CA LEU A 378 -23.94 8.69 2.82
C LEU A 378 -22.64 9.49 2.74
N HIS A 379 -22.59 10.51 1.88
CA HIS A 379 -21.38 11.33 1.69
C HIS A 379 -21.69 12.82 1.67
N TYR A 380 -20.84 13.65 2.27
CA TYR A 380 -20.94 15.11 2.21
C TYR A 380 -19.58 15.79 2.43
N GLY A 381 -19.45 17.03 1.93
CA GLY A 381 -18.19 17.76 1.94
C GLY A 381 -17.67 18.08 0.54
N GLN A 382 -16.44 18.59 0.45
CA GLN A 382 -15.88 19.08 -0.81
C GLN A 382 -14.35 18.96 -0.86
N ALA A 383 -13.82 18.48 -2.00
CA ALA A 383 -12.40 18.41 -2.24
C ALA A 383 -11.71 19.79 -2.18
N GLY A 384 -10.57 19.87 -1.47
CA GLY A 384 -9.76 21.08 -1.36
C GLY A 384 -10.42 22.22 -0.58
N LYS A 385 -11.37 21.93 0.31
CA LYS A 385 -12.05 22.93 1.13
C LYS A 385 -11.73 22.79 2.62
N SER A 386 -11.68 23.94 3.29
CA SER A 386 -11.53 24.02 4.73
C SER A 386 -12.78 23.47 5.43
N LEU A 387 -12.61 23.09 6.70
CA LEU A 387 -13.70 22.67 7.57
C LEU A 387 -14.85 23.69 7.59
N ASP A 388 -14.51 24.99 7.73
CA ASP A 388 -15.49 26.09 7.73
C ASP A 388 -16.34 26.13 6.46
N TYR A 389 -15.70 25.96 5.29
CA TYR A 389 -16.41 25.97 4.03
C TYR A 389 -17.37 24.78 3.95
N ILE A 390 -16.92 23.59 4.33
CA ILE A 390 -17.73 22.38 4.28
C ILE A 390 -18.97 22.52 5.19
N ARG A 391 -18.76 23.01 6.42
CA ARG A 391 -19.84 23.33 7.37
C ARG A 391 -20.89 24.25 6.76
N GLU A 392 -20.44 25.36 6.17
CA GLU A 392 -21.34 26.39 5.66
C GLU A 392 -22.09 25.99 4.37
N ASN A 393 -21.56 25.06 3.57
CA ASN A 393 -22.03 24.88 2.19
C ASN A 393 -22.54 23.47 1.85
N THR A 394 -22.33 22.45 2.69
CA THR A 394 -22.64 21.05 2.31
C THR A 394 -23.62 20.33 3.23
N LEU A 395 -23.91 20.91 4.41
CA LEU A 395 -24.81 20.31 5.40
C LEU A 395 -26.27 20.18 4.91
N ASP A 396 -26.75 21.11 4.09
CA ASP A 396 -28.08 21.02 3.46
C ASP A 396 -28.21 19.77 2.57
N GLY A 397 -27.11 19.40 1.88
CA GLY A 397 -27.05 18.19 1.06
C GLY A 397 -27.08 16.91 1.91
N LEU A 398 -26.36 16.88 3.04
CA LEU A 398 -26.45 15.79 4.00
C LEU A 398 -27.87 15.66 4.58
N TYR A 399 -28.49 16.78 4.97
CA TYR A 399 -29.85 16.80 5.49
C TYR A 399 -30.85 16.18 4.50
N THR A 400 -30.77 16.57 3.23
CA THR A 400 -31.65 16.04 2.18
C THR A 400 -31.41 14.54 1.94
N GLN A 401 -30.16 14.08 1.97
CA GLN A 401 -29.85 12.64 1.87
C GLN A 401 -30.44 11.85 3.04
N LEU A 402 -30.32 12.34 4.27
CA LEU A 402 -30.89 11.71 5.44
C LEU A 402 -32.43 11.70 5.39
N GLU A 403 -33.08 12.74 4.88
CA GLU A 403 -34.53 12.79 4.66
C GLU A 403 -34.99 11.69 3.69
N LEU A 404 -34.28 11.54 2.56
CA LEU A 404 -34.56 10.50 1.57
C LEU A 404 -34.35 9.10 2.16
N LEU A 405 -33.22 8.90 2.86
CA LEU A 405 -32.91 7.64 3.55
C LEU A 405 -34.02 7.29 4.53
N LYS A 406 -34.42 8.24 5.38
CA LYS A 406 -35.48 8.03 6.38
C LYS A 406 -36.78 7.58 5.72
N ALA A 407 -37.21 8.31 4.68
CA ALA A 407 -38.44 7.99 3.97
C ALA A 407 -38.38 6.61 3.29
N GLN A 408 -37.23 6.25 2.71
CA GLN A 408 -37.03 4.95 2.07
C GLN A 408 -36.99 3.80 3.09
N ALA A 409 -36.27 3.98 4.20
CA ALA A 409 -36.21 3.01 5.28
C ALA A 409 -37.60 2.75 5.88
N ASP A 410 -38.39 3.80 6.12
CA ASP A 410 -39.78 3.69 6.60
C ASP A 410 -40.67 2.95 5.57
N ALA A 411 -40.44 3.14 4.26
CA ALA A 411 -41.19 2.50 3.19
C ALA A 411 -40.86 1.00 3.03
N GLU A 412 -39.59 0.62 3.21
CA GLU A 412 -39.12 -0.77 3.17
C GLU A 412 -39.29 -1.50 4.51
N GLY A 413 -39.64 -0.77 5.57
CA GLY A 413 -39.94 -1.33 6.89
C GLY A 413 -38.72 -1.62 7.76
N TYR A 414 -37.60 -0.94 7.51
CA TYR A 414 -36.42 -0.99 8.37
C TYR A 414 -36.65 -0.27 9.69
N ALA A 415 -35.98 -0.75 10.74
CA ALA A 415 -35.77 0.00 11.97
C ALA A 415 -34.39 0.66 11.91
N ILE A 416 -34.36 1.98 11.80
CA ILE A 416 -33.09 2.73 11.78
C ILE A 416 -32.49 2.69 13.20
N ASN A 417 -31.26 2.21 13.31
CA ASN A 417 -30.46 2.28 14.54
C ASN A 417 -30.34 3.75 14.96
N ASN A 418 -30.54 4.02 16.25
CA ASN A 418 -30.55 5.39 16.75
C ASN A 418 -29.14 6.01 16.84
N VAL A 419 -28.10 5.26 16.51
CA VAL A 419 -26.73 5.74 16.43
C VAL A 419 -26.30 5.80 14.96
N ILE A 420 -25.94 7.01 14.51
CA ILE A 420 -25.37 7.26 13.18
C ILE A 420 -23.86 7.36 13.34
N GLU A 421 -23.13 6.57 12.55
CA GLU A 421 -21.66 6.61 12.55
C GLU A 421 -21.19 7.66 11.54
N LEU A 422 -20.33 8.58 11.93
CA LEU A 422 -19.80 9.60 11.02
C LEU A 422 -18.27 9.55 10.97
N ALA A 423 -17.72 9.11 9.85
CA ALA A 423 -16.29 9.17 9.56
C ALA A 423 -15.93 10.52 8.95
N TRP A 424 -15.16 11.34 9.68
CA TRP A 424 -14.71 12.66 9.26
C TRP A 424 -13.26 12.63 8.80
N ILE A 425 -13.03 12.93 7.52
CA ILE A 425 -11.73 12.84 6.84
C ILE A 425 -11.40 14.16 6.14
N GLN A 426 -10.93 15.11 6.93
CA GLN A 426 -10.53 16.46 6.52
C GLN A 426 -9.35 16.92 7.37
N GLY A 427 -8.62 17.95 6.95
CA GLY A 427 -7.53 18.57 7.72
C GLY A 427 -6.44 19.19 6.83
N GLN A 428 -6.23 18.62 5.65
CA GLN A 428 -5.32 19.16 4.63
C GLN A 428 -5.58 20.64 4.29
N SER A 429 -6.84 21.05 4.10
CA SER A 429 -7.17 22.46 3.89
C SER A 429 -7.38 23.26 5.19
N GLY A 430 -7.19 22.63 6.36
CA GLY A 430 -7.31 23.21 7.68
C GLY A 430 -8.69 23.79 8.01
N SER A 431 -8.68 24.74 8.93
CA SER A 431 -9.78 25.63 9.30
C SER A 431 -9.30 27.08 9.22
N LEU A 432 -10.24 28.03 9.10
CA LEU A 432 -9.96 29.46 9.22
C LEU A 432 -9.63 29.87 10.66
N GLY A 433 -10.14 29.11 11.64
CA GLY A 433 -9.90 29.30 13.07
C GLY A 433 -9.08 28.15 13.68
N ASP A 434 -9.21 28.00 14.98
CA ASP A 434 -8.72 26.82 15.70
C ASP A 434 -9.50 25.59 15.19
N TYR A 435 -8.77 24.59 14.71
CA TYR A 435 -9.41 23.43 14.09
C TYR A 435 -10.22 22.63 15.10
N SER A 436 -9.72 22.50 16.35
CA SER A 436 -10.37 21.73 17.41
C SER A 436 -11.74 22.31 17.75
N ASP A 437 -11.77 23.61 18.09
CA ASP A 437 -13.02 24.33 18.39
C ASP A 437 -14.02 24.23 17.22
N THR A 438 -13.52 24.32 15.99
CA THR A 438 -14.35 24.30 14.79
C THR A 438 -14.91 22.90 14.51
N LEU A 439 -14.15 21.84 14.85
CA LEU A 439 -14.56 20.46 14.66
C LEU A 439 -15.62 20.05 15.68
N SER A 440 -15.45 20.38 16.96
CA SER A 440 -16.50 20.19 17.97
C SER A 440 -17.79 20.92 17.59
N ALA A 441 -17.67 22.17 17.12
CA ALA A 441 -18.83 22.93 16.66
C ALA A 441 -19.48 22.34 15.38
N HIS A 442 -18.77 21.52 14.62
CA HIS A 442 -19.33 20.80 13.46
C HIS A 442 -20.05 19.52 13.88
N GLN A 443 -19.46 18.77 14.81
CA GLN A 443 -20.09 17.59 15.42
C GLN A 443 -21.44 17.99 16.05
N ASP A 444 -21.48 19.08 16.83
CA ASP A 444 -22.70 19.64 17.42
C ASP A 444 -23.77 19.97 16.36
N GLU A 445 -23.37 20.52 15.21
CA GLU A 445 -24.27 20.88 14.12
C GLU A 445 -24.87 19.65 13.44
N VAL A 446 -24.06 18.63 13.16
CA VAL A 446 -24.53 17.38 12.56
C VAL A 446 -25.46 16.64 13.52
N GLU A 447 -25.10 16.55 14.80
CA GLU A 447 -25.90 15.97 15.86
C GLU A 447 -27.27 16.66 15.97
N ALA A 448 -27.29 18.00 15.90
CA ALA A 448 -28.53 18.76 15.91
C ALA A 448 -29.42 18.46 14.69
N PHE A 449 -28.85 18.29 13.50
CA PHE A 449 -29.60 17.92 12.30
C PHE A 449 -30.19 16.52 12.39
N VAL A 450 -29.42 15.57 12.87
CA VAL A 450 -29.89 14.19 13.09
C VAL A 450 -31.03 14.17 14.09
N LYS A 451 -30.91 14.89 15.20
CA LYS A 451 -31.98 14.98 16.21
C LYS A 451 -33.24 15.68 15.71
N ASP A 452 -33.10 16.71 14.86
CA ASP A 452 -34.24 17.39 14.23
C ASP A 452 -35.02 16.44 13.31
N LEU A 453 -34.31 15.64 12.53
CA LEU A 453 -34.91 14.77 11.51
C LEU A 453 -35.45 13.44 12.06
N PHE A 454 -34.69 12.79 12.94
CA PHE A 454 -35.00 11.44 13.41
C PHE A 454 -35.65 11.41 14.80
N GLY A 455 -35.30 12.36 15.67
CA GLY A 455 -35.79 12.43 17.04
C GLY A 455 -34.66 12.61 18.05
N ALA A 456 -35.01 13.04 19.26
CA ALA A 456 -34.04 13.37 20.32
C ALA A 456 -33.29 12.16 20.90
N GLU A 457 -33.74 10.95 20.57
CA GLU A 457 -33.10 9.67 20.91
C GLU A 457 -31.99 9.25 19.95
N PHE A 458 -31.84 9.95 18.83
CA PHE A 458 -30.76 9.71 17.88
C PHE A 458 -29.51 10.46 18.30
N GLU A 459 -28.37 9.81 18.07
CA GLU A 459 -27.03 10.28 18.41
C GLU A 459 -26.08 10.01 17.23
N VAL A 460 -25.00 10.78 17.15
CA VAL A 460 -23.93 10.68 16.16
C VAL A 460 -22.65 10.36 16.89
N GLU A 461 -22.08 9.20 16.56
CA GLU A 461 -20.72 8.83 16.96
C GLU A 461 -19.77 9.38 15.90
N PHE A 462 -18.93 10.34 16.29
CA PHE A 462 -18.12 11.13 15.36
C PHE A 462 -16.67 10.64 15.37
N TYR A 463 -16.16 10.13 14.25
CA TYR A 463 -14.83 9.54 14.13
C TYR A 463 -13.93 10.44 13.27
N ALA A 464 -13.10 11.25 13.92
CA ALA A 464 -12.20 12.17 13.25
C ALA A 464 -10.88 11.50 12.88
N SER A 465 -10.47 11.62 11.62
CA SER A 465 -9.15 11.20 11.17
C SER A 465 -8.12 12.29 11.40
N ILE A 466 -6.95 11.91 11.92
CA ILE A 466 -5.79 12.80 12.02
C ILE A 466 -5.08 12.77 10.65
N THR A 467 -5.08 13.90 9.96
CA THR A 467 -4.53 14.04 8.60
C THR A 467 -3.48 15.14 8.54
N ARG A 468 -2.54 15.04 7.62
CA ARG A 468 -1.56 16.12 7.39
C ARG A 468 -2.23 17.42 6.92
N GLY A 469 -1.75 18.58 7.39
CA GLY A 469 -2.23 19.92 7.00
C GLY A 469 -1.38 20.58 5.88
N PHE A 470 -1.98 21.28 4.92
CA PHE A 470 -1.26 21.96 3.83
C PHE A 470 -0.74 23.37 4.18
N GLY A 471 -1.31 24.01 5.21
CA GLY A 471 -1.14 25.44 5.44
C GLY A 471 -0.85 25.86 6.89
N GLY A 472 -0.74 24.91 7.83
CA GLY A 472 -0.54 25.22 9.24
C GLY A 472 0.22 24.11 9.95
N LYS A 473 1.19 24.51 10.79
CA LYS A 473 2.00 23.61 11.63
C LYS A 473 1.21 22.86 12.71
N VAL A 474 -0.07 23.20 12.86
CA VAL A 474 -0.87 22.89 14.05
C VAL A 474 -2.07 22.01 13.77
N THR A 475 -2.55 21.88 12.52
CA THR A 475 -3.82 21.17 12.26
C THR A 475 -3.80 19.72 12.73
N THR A 476 -2.72 18.98 12.50
CA THR A 476 -2.58 17.60 13.01
C THR A 476 -2.68 17.55 14.53
N GLY A 477 -2.03 18.50 15.22
CA GLY A 477 -2.09 18.61 16.69
C GLY A 477 -3.45 19.09 17.19
N GLU A 478 -4.11 20.02 16.50
CA GLU A 478 -5.45 20.49 16.84
C GLU A 478 -6.52 19.40 16.59
N GLN A 479 -6.31 18.51 15.61
CA GLN A 479 -7.14 17.32 15.41
C GLN A 479 -6.98 16.33 16.55
N PHE A 480 -5.73 16.10 16.98
CA PHE A 480 -5.44 15.32 18.17
C PHE A 480 -6.09 15.93 19.41
N ASP A 481 -5.93 17.24 19.62
CA ASP A 481 -6.54 17.97 20.74
C ASP A 481 -8.07 17.83 20.70
N ALA A 482 -8.72 17.90 19.53
CA ALA A 482 -10.16 17.69 19.40
C ALA A 482 -10.61 16.31 19.90
N ILE A 483 -9.90 15.25 19.51
CA ILE A 483 -10.19 13.86 19.93
C ILE A 483 -9.93 13.67 21.44
N MET A 484 -8.94 14.36 22.00
CA MET A 484 -8.58 14.23 23.40
C MET A 484 -9.46 15.06 24.34
N ASP A 485 -9.89 16.24 23.89
CA ASP A 485 -10.63 17.19 24.71
C ASP A 485 -12.15 17.02 24.60
N ASP A 486 -12.65 16.51 23.47
CA ASP A 486 -14.07 16.29 23.21
C ASP A 486 -14.44 14.79 23.27
N PRO A 487 -15.17 14.35 24.32
CA PRO A 487 -15.54 12.94 24.47
C PRO A 487 -16.54 12.45 23.42
N GLU A 488 -17.15 13.34 22.64
CA GLU A 488 -18.06 13.00 21.53
C GLU A 488 -17.32 12.81 20.20
N ILE A 489 -15.98 13.00 20.19
CA ILE A 489 -15.12 12.79 19.03
C ILE A 489 -14.16 11.62 19.31
N HIS A 490 -14.31 10.56 18.53
CA HIS A 490 -13.45 9.39 18.54
C HIS A 490 -12.36 9.48 17.48
N LEU A 491 -11.27 8.74 17.70
CA LEU A 491 -10.28 8.55 16.66
C LEU A 491 -10.87 7.68 15.54
N GLY A 492 -10.89 8.20 14.31
CA GLY A 492 -11.18 7.41 13.12
C GLY A 492 -9.97 6.62 12.65
N THR A 493 -8.87 7.33 12.37
CA THR A 493 -7.56 6.75 12.02
C THR A 493 -6.51 7.87 11.89
N THR A 494 -5.24 7.51 11.73
CA THR A 494 -4.17 8.43 11.30
C THR A 494 -3.81 8.18 9.84
N GLU A 495 -3.88 9.21 8.99
CA GLU A 495 -3.66 9.10 7.54
C GLU A 495 -2.21 8.77 7.15
N VAL A 496 -1.24 9.22 7.97
CA VAL A 496 0.19 9.07 7.67
C VAL A 496 0.60 7.61 7.41
N VAL A 497 -0.04 6.67 8.13
CA VAL A 497 0.18 5.23 7.99
C VAL A 497 -0.06 4.80 6.54
N PHE A 498 -1.19 5.22 5.97
CA PHE A 498 -1.60 4.81 4.63
C PHE A 498 -0.86 5.57 3.56
N ASN A 499 -0.55 6.85 3.77
CA ASN A 499 0.21 7.59 2.78
C ASN A 499 1.65 7.10 2.63
N SER A 500 2.25 6.59 3.71
CA SER A 500 3.59 5.99 3.66
C SER A 500 3.65 4.66 2.92
N GLN A 501 2.59 3.87 2.96
CA GLN A 501 2.56 2.54 2.36
C GLN A 501 1.85 2.51 1.01
N TYR A 502 0.86 3.38 0.84
CA TYR A 502 -0.06 3.42 -0.30
C TYR A 502 -0.22 4.84 -0.87
N PRO A 503 0.87 5.54 -1.22
CA PRO A 503 0.75 6.85 -1.84
C PRO A 503 0.08 6.76 -3.22
N ALA A 504 -0.73 7.76 -3.55
CA ALA A 504 -1.27 7.89 -4.89
C ALA A 504 -0.13 8.00 -5.91
N GLN A 505 -0.20 7.19 -6.98
CA GLN A 505 0.81 7.14 -8.05
C GLN A 505 2.23 6.76 -7.56
N GLY A 506 2.36 6.16 -6.38
CA GLY A 506 3.68 5.89 -5.80
C GLY A 506 4.41 7.16 -5.33
N ASP A 507 3.73 8.32 -5.27
CA ASP A 507 4.33 9.59 -4.87
C ASP A 507 4.04 9.88 -3.38
N PRO A 508 5.01 9.67 -2.46
CA PRO A 508 4.82 9.93 -1.02
C PRO A 508 4.48 11.39 -0.71
N TRP A 509 4.75 12.30 -1.66
CA TRP A 509 4.44 13.71 -1.56
C TRP A 509 3.01 14.05 -1.95
N ASN A 510 2.31 13.12 -2.60
CA ASN A 510 0.90 13.26 -2.92
C ASN A 510 0.07 13.06 -1.65
N ALA A 511 -0.91 13.93 -1.43
CA ALA A 511 -1.77 13.89 -0.25
C ALA A 511 -2.95 12.94 -0.40
N HIS A 512 -3.04 12.28 -1.55
CA HIS A 512 -4.01 11.27 -1.84
C HIS A 512 -3.38 9.89 -1.75
N LEU A 513 -4.24 8.88 -1.60
CA LEU A 513 -3.84 7.49 -1.43
C LEU A 513 -4.08 6.74 -2.74
N SER A 514 -3.40 5.62 -2.95
CA SER A 514 -3.80 4.66 -3.98
C SER A 514 -5.18 4.08 -3.67
N GLY A 515 -5.77 3.36 -4.63
CA GLY A 515 -7.04 2.66 -4.39
C GLY A 515 -6.98 1.67 -3.21
N GLU A 516 -5.84 1.00 -3.04
CA GLU A 516 -5.54 0.16 -1.88
C GLU A 516 -5.48 0.97 -0.59
N GLY A 517 -4.77 2.09 -0.60
CA GLY A 517 -4.65 2.96 0.57
C GLY A 517 -6.00 3.50 1.04
N TYR A 518 -6.88 3.89 0.11
CA TYR A 518 -8.25 4.30 0.45
C TYR A 518 -9.03 3.17 1.11
N TYR A 519 -8.98 1.96 0.54
CA TYR A 519 -9.66 0.80 1.10
C TYR A 519 -9.16 0.46 2.51
N MET A 520 -7.83 0.41 2.69
CA MET A 520 -7.21 0.08 3.98
C MET A 520 -7.47 1.15 5.04
N MET A 521 -7.48 2.44 4.65
CA MET A 521 -7.90 3.53 5.54
C MET A 521 -9.35 3.34 6.00
N GLY A 522 -10.24 2.98 5.07
CA GLY A 522 -11.62 2.64 5.37
C GLY A 522 -11.78 1.46 6.33
N ALA A 523 -11.00 0.41 6.12
CA ALA A 523 -11.01 -0.79 6.96
C ALA A 523 -10.58 -0.49 8.42
N GLN A 524 -9.61 0.41 8.61
CA GLN A 524 -9.21 0.86 9.94
C GLN A 524 -10.32 1.68 10.62
N ILE A 525 -10.95 2.60 9.89
CA ILE A 525 -12.10 3.37 10.41
C ILE A 525 -13.21 2.40 10.86
N ALA A 526 -13.52 1.36 10.10
CA ALA A 526 -14.49 0.35 10.51
C ALA A 526 -14.06 -0.40 11.77
N SER A 527 -12.78 -0.72 11.93
CA SER A 527 -12.26 -1.38 13.14
C SER A 527 -12.50 -0.51 14.38
N HIS A 528 -12.32 0.81 14.27
CA HIS A 528 -12.60 1.76 15.35
C HIS A 528 -14.09 1.91 15.64
N ILE A 529 -14.93 1.97 14.60
CA ILE A 529 -16.40 1.94 14.75
C ILE A 529 -16.84 0.66 15.47
N MET A 530 -16.32 -0.50 15.07
CA MET A 530 -16.64 -1.78 15.71
C MET A 530 -16.20 -1.84 17.18
N ALA A 531 -15.04 -1.27 17.50
CA ALA A 531 -14.55 -1.19 18.88
C ALA A 531 -15.49 -0.32 19.74
N ASN A 532 -15.93 0.84 19.22
CA ASN A 532 -16.90 1.68 19.89
C ASN A 532 -18.28 1.00 20.04
N MET A 533 -18.78 0.34 18.99
CA MET A 533 -20.01 -0.47 19.06
C MET A 533 -19.93 -1.59 20.10
N ALA A 534 -18.74 -2.11 20.39
CA ALA A 534 -18.49 -3.10 21.44
C ALA A 534 -18.38 -2.46 22.85
N GLY A 535 -18.38 -1.14 22.94
CA GLY A 535 -18.22 -0.37 24.19
C GLY A 535 -16.76 -0.20 24.62
N ASP A 536 -15.81 -0.34 23.71
CA ASP A 536 -14.36 -0.23 23.95
C ASP A 536 -13.70 0.67 22.88
N PRO A 537 -14.04 1.97 22.81
CA PRO A 537 -13.49 2.87 21.80
C PRO A 537 -11.97 2.99 21.93
N LEU A 538 -11.28 2.97 20.79
CA LEU A 538 -9.84 3.11 20.74
C LEU A 538 -9.45 4.59 20.82
N ALA A 539 -8.59 4.91 21.80
CA ALA A 539 -8.00 6.23 21.96
C ALA A 539 -6.69 6.34 21.17
N PRO A 540 -6.31 7.54 20.68
CA PRO A 540 -5.00 7.74 20.06
C PRO A 540 -3.87 7.51 21.07
N ILE A 541 -2.68 7.18 20.55
CA ILE A 541 -1.47 7.12 21.38
C ILE A 541 -1.12 8.52 21.88
N ALA A 542 -1.14 8.71 23.20
CA ALA A 542 -1.05 10.05 23.81
C ALA A 542 0.01 10.09 24.92
N VAL A 543 0.78 11.18 25.00
CA VAL A 543 1.69 11.44 26.13
C VAL A 543 0.85 11.66 27.40
N GLU A 544 1.00 10.76 28.38
CA GLU A 544 0.32 10.83 29.67
C GLU A 544 1.15 11.63 30.69
N ALA A 545 2.47 11.45 30.68
CA ALA A 545 3.36 12.10 31.63
C ALA A 545 4.81 12.22 31.14
N VAL A 546 5.51 13.24 31.66
CA VAL A 546 6.97 13.36 31.58
C VAL A 546 7.54 13.31 33.01
N GLU A 547 8.39 12.33 33.29
CA GLU A 547 9.00 12.09 34.61
C GLU A 547 10.50 12.39 34.58
N GLU A 548 11.00 13.22 35.49
CA GLU A 548 12.44 13.37 35.74
C GLU A 548 12.97 12.17 36.55
N VAL A 549 13.82 11.34 35.94
CA VAL A 549 14.46 10.19 36.61
C VAL A 549 15.88 10.50 37.08
N ALA A 550 16.52 11.52 36.49
CA ALA A 550 17.78 12.12 36.92
C ALA A 550 17.86 13.57 36.41
N PRO A 551 18.80 14.41 36.90
CA PRO A 551 18.86 15.85 36.57
C PRO A 551 18.79 16.22 35.08
N SER A 552 19.23 15.33 34.19
CA SER A 552 19.20 15.51 32.74
C SER A 552 18.59 14.30 32.00
N THR A 553 17.84 13.44 32.70
CA THR A 553 17.25 12.23 32.13
C THR A 553 15.77 12.16 32.48
N TYR A 554 14.95 12.01 31.45
CA TYR A 554 13.49 12.09 31.54
C TYR A 554 12.85 10.89 30.86
N ARG A 555 11.65 10.53 31.31
CA ARG A 555 10.82 9.49 30.70
C ARG A 555 9.50 10.05 30.23
N ILE A 556 9.13 9.72 29.01
CA ILE A 556 7.83 10.01 28.41
C ILE A 556 7.01 8.72 28.53
N HIS A 557 5.90 8.80 29.24
CA HIS A 557 4.93 7.71 29.38
C HIS A 557 3.78 7.96 28.40
N PHE A 558 3.48 6.98 27.56
CA PHE A 558 2.38 7.02 26.61
C PHE A 558 1.19 6.19 27.09
N SER A 559 -0.01 6.65 26.80
CA SER A 559 -1.26 5.91 26.92
C SER A 559 -1.75 5.50 25.52
N GLY A 560 -2.73 4.61 25.44
CA GLY A 560 -3.29 4.15 24.16
C GLY A 560 -2.44 3.12 23.41
N VAL A 561 -1.25 2.77 23.92
CA VAL A 561 -0.41 1.71 23.35
C VAL A 561 -1.00 0.34 23.65
N GLN A 562 -1.34 -0.44 22.63
CA GLN A 562 -1.95 -1.76 22.75
C GLN A 562 -0.92 -2.88 22.87
N GLY A 563 0.13 -2.84 22.05
CA GLY A 563 1.19 -3.85 22.03
C GLY A 563 2.46 -3.34 22.67
N GLY A 564 3.08 -2.38 21.99
CA GLY A 564 4.33 -1.79 22.43
C GLY A 564 4.91 -0.88 21.35
N LEU A 565 5.52 0.22 21.79
CA LEU A 565 6.20 1.18 20.95
C LEU A 565 7.38 0.51 20.25
N MET A 566 7.44 0.74 18.95
CA MET A 566 8.54 0.35 18.08
C MET A 566 8.94 1.55 17.22
N GLU A 567 10.15 1.49 16.68
CA GLU A 567 10.66 2.52 15.78
C GLU A 567 10.68 1.98 14.35
N ASN A 568 10.17 2.77 13.40
CA ASN A 568 10.33 2.54 11.97
C ASN A 568 10.80 3.82 11.28
N PRO A 569 12.13 4.05 11.18
CA PRO A 569 12.67 5.18 10.44
C PRO A 569 12.51 5.00 8.92
N GLY A 570 12.22 3.79 8.44
CA GLY A 570 12.03 3.46 7.03
C GLY A 570 10.83 4.18 6.39
N VAL A 571 9.86 4.62 7.19
CA VAL A 571 8.74 5.47 6.73
C VAL A 571 9.21 6.81 6.17
N TYR A 572 10.44 7.23 6.50
CA TYR A 572 11.06 8.46 6.02
C TYR A 572 12.19 8.20 5.02
N ALA A 573 12.35 6.96 4.53
CA ALA A 573 13.45 6.60 3.63
C ALA A 573 13.44 7.39 2.31
N ASP A 574 12.25 7.83 1.88
CA ASP A 574 12.01 8.60 0.66
C ASP A 574 11.81 10.12 0.93
N ASP A 575 12.06 10.59 2.16
CA ASP A 575 12.01 12.03 2.51
C ASP A 575 13.28 12.75 1.99
N ASP A 576 13.29 13.05 0.69
CA ASP A 576 14.40 13.58 -0.12
C ASP A 576 15.06 14.89 0.38
N PHE A 577 14.58 15.51 1.47
CA PHE A 577 15.15 16.76 1.97
C PHE A 577 15.61 16.73 3.42
N ILE A 578 15.10 15.81 4.26
CA ILE A 578 15.37 15.88 5.71
C ILE A 578 15.52 14.51 6.40
N GLY A 579 15.17 13.39 5.75
CA GLY A 579 15.28 12.04 6.31
C GLY A 579 14.45 11.80 7.59
N ALA A 580 14.65 10.64 8.22
CA ALA A 580 13.99 10.30 9.48
C ALA A 580 14.31 11.33 10.58
N PRO A 581 13.31 11.78 11.37
CA PRO A 581 13.54 12.79 12.39
C PRO A 581 14.40 12.21 13.53
N ASP A 582 15.38 13.00 13.98
CA ASP A 582 16.23 12.65 15.12
C ASP A 582 15.39 12.41 16.38
N ASN A 583 15.88 11.54 17.26
CA ASN A 583 15.26 11.23 18.55
C ASN A 583 13.79 10.83 18.45
N PHE A 584 13.45 10.00 17.45
CA PHE A 584 12.07 9.64 17.14
C PHE A 584 11.17 10.82 16.72
N GLY A 585 11.72 12.00 16.44
CA GLY A 585 10.96 13.23 16.25
C GLY A 585 10.40 13.83 17.52
N ILE A 586 11.00 13.56 18.69
CA ILE A 586 10.67 14.29 19.92
C ILE A 586 11.59 15.50 20.08
N ASP A 587 11.04 16.59 20.62
CA ASP A 587 11.79 17.82 20.87
C ASP A 587 11.25 18.56 22.10
N VAL A 588 12.06 19.40 22.74
CA VAL A 588 11.70 20.10 23.99
C VAL A 588 11.85 21.59 23.80
N TYR A 589 10.81 22.35 24.12
CA TYR A 589 10.80 23.81 24.01
C TYR A 589 10.54 24.43 25.39
N ARG A 590 10.98 25.68 25.60
CA ARG A 590 10.46 26.44 26.75
C ARG A 590 9.00 26.80 26.48
N ALA A 591 8.13 26.60 27.46
CA ALA A 591 6.70 26.92 27.34
C ALA A 591 6.43 28.42 27.06
N ASN A 592 7.40 29.30 27.34
CA ASN A 592 7.33 30.74 27.08
C ASN A 592 7.99 31.19 25.77
N ASN A 593 8.36 30.26 24.89
CA ASN A 593 9.09 30.51 23.64
C ASN A 593 10.46 31.21 23.86
N GLY A 594 11.06 31.07 25.05
CA GLY A 594 12.41 31.52 25.32
C GLY A 594 13.46 30.60 24.70
N GLN A 595 14.71 31.09 24.58
CA GLN A 595 15.82 30.28 24.08
C GLN A 595 16.07 29.07 24.99
N LEU A 596 16.07 27.87 24.40
CA LEU A 596 16.45 26.63 25.06
C LEU A 596 17.98 26.59 25.22
N GLU A 597 18.48 26.10 26.36
CA GLU A 597 19.91 25.85 26.58
C GLU A 597 20.11 24.34 26.59
N GLY A 598 20.73 23.79 25.54
CA GLY A 598 20.99 22.35 25.38
C GLY A 598 20.07 21.67 24.37
N ASP A 599 20.38 20.41 24.09
CA ASP A 599 19.72 19.56 23.08
C ASP A 599 19.47 18.14 23.64
N ILE A 600 18.58 17.37 23.02
CA ILE A 600 18.45 15.92 23.28
C ILE A 600 19.67 15.22 22.68
N ILE A 601 20.39 14.45 23.49
CA ILE A 601 21.63 13.76 23.07
C ILE A 601 21.48 12.24 23.00
N GLU A 602 20.43 11.68 23.59
CA GLU A 602 20.10 10.26 23.52
C GLU A 602 18.59 10.09 23.73
N SER A 603 17.99 9.18 22.97
CA SER A 603 16.62 8.71 23.19
C SER A 603 16.55 7.20 22.95
N ARG A 604 15.71 6.50 23.73
CA ARG A 604 15.51 5.05 23.60
C ARG A 604 14.16 4.61 24.16
N ILE A 605 13.59 3.57 23.55
CA ILE A 605 12.43 2.85 24.09
C ILE A 605 12.92 2.03 25.30
N VAL A 606 12.30 2.22 26.47
CA VAL A 606 12.70 1.56 27.73
C VAL A 606 11.64 0.63 28.30
N ASP A 607 10.39 0.76 27.86
CA ASP A 607 9.28 -0.15 28.15
C ASP A 607 8.29 -0.14 26.99
N ALA A 608 7.23 -0.96 27.05
CA ALA A 608 6.22 -1.06 26.00
C ALA A 608 5.58 0.30 25.66
N ASP A 609 5.39 1.17 26.64
CA ASP A 609 4.71 2.46 26.51
C ASP A 609 5.60 3.64 26.91
N THR A 610 6.91 3.41 27.09
CA THR A 610 7.80 4.37 27.74
C THR A 610 9.07 4.62 26.92
N ILE A 611 9.37 5.89 26.70
CA ILE A 611 10.62 6.36 26.09
C ILE A 611 11.44 7.11 27.14
N GLU A 612 12.75 6.91 27.15
CA GLU A 612 13.69 7.70 27.95
C GLU A 612 14.53 8.59 27.03
N PHE A 613 14.66 9.87 27.38
CA PHE A 613 15.57 10.78 26.71
C PHE A 613 16.53 11.46 27.68
N VAL A 614 17.73 11.75 27.19
CA VAL A 614 18.79 12.45 27.93
C VAL A 614 19.00 13.82 27.28
N PHE A 615 18.93 14.86 28.10
CA PHE A 615 19.19 16.23 27.70
C PHE A 615 20.64 16.62 28.02
N SER A 616 21.25 17.49 27.22
CA SER A 616 22.67 17.86 27.38
C SER A 616 22.96 18.70 28.63
N GLU A 617 21.92 19.29 29.23
CA GLU A 617 21.96 20.15 30.42
C GLU A 617 20.81 19.78 31.36
N ASP A 618 20.90 20.18 32.63
CA ASP A 618 19.79 20.00 33.58
C ASP A 618 18.62 20.95 33.22
N LEU A 619 17.40 20.44 33.10
CA LEU A 619 16.22 21.29 32.87
C LEU A 619 15.68 21.85 34.19
N SER A 620 15.17 23.09 34.17
CA SER A 620 14.44 23.68 35.31
C SER A 620 13.43 24.73 34.85
N GLY A 621 12.20 24.61 35.36
CA GLY A 621 11.07 25.46 34.99
C GLY A 621 10.05 24.77 34.07
N ASP A 622 9.31 25.57 33.31
CA ASP A 622 8.19 25.11 32.49
C ASP A 622 8.63 24.87 31.04
N TYR A 623 8.34 23.67 30.55
CA TYR A 623 8.72 23.18 29.23
C TYR A 623 7.53 22.58 28.50
N ARG A 624 7.68 22.45 27.19
CA ARG A 624 6.76 21.79 26.29
C ARG A 624 7.52 20.70 25.55
N LEU A 625 7.12 19.45 25.75
CA LEU A 625 7.51 18.35 24.90
C LEU A 625 6.69 18.42 23.61
N TRP A 626 7.33 18.25 22.47
CA TRP A 626 6.71 17.98 21.19
C TRP A 626 7.03 16.56 20.78
N VAL A 627 6.03 15.85 20.27
CA VAL A 627 6.18 14.55 19.62
C VAL A 627 5.72 14.72 18.18
N GLY A 628 6.58 14.29 17.25
CA GLY A 628 6.44 14.54 15.83
C GLY A 628 7.23 15.78 15.39
N ARG A 629 7.73 15.75 14.14
CA ARG A 629 8.65 16.75 13.59
C ARG A 629 8.10 18.18 13.68
N SER A 630 8.80 19.06 14.39
CA SER A 630 8.41 20.47 14.63
C SER A 630 9.15 21.50 13.76
N GLU A 631 10.29 21.13 13.15
CA GLU A 631 11.22 22.03 12.42
C GLU A 631 10.75 22.44 11.01
N SER A 632 9.44 22.35 10.80
CA SER A 632 8.79 22.23 9.52
C SER A 632 8.33 23.60 8.97
N ASP A 633 9.26 24.47 8.57
CA ASP A 633 8.92 25.75 7.92
C ASP A 633 8.74 25.58 6.39
N GLY A 634 7.52 25.78 5.87
CA GLY A 634 7.25 25.96 4.43
C GLY A 634 6.76 24.74 3.63
N TRP A 635 5.88 23.92 4.20
CA TRP A 635 5.71 22.52 3.80
C TRP A 635 4.88 22.22 2.55
N MET A 636 4.19 23.19 1.97
CA MET A 636 3.50 22.98 0.68
C MET A 636 3.51 24.24 -0.16
N VAL A 637 3.92 24.10 -1.42
CA VAL A 637 3.56 25.03 -2.49
C VAL A 637 2.82 24.21 -3.54
N ASP A 638 1.58 24.58 -3.85
CA ASP A 638 0.76 23.96 -4.91
C ASP A 638 0.45 22.45 -4.73
N GLY A 639 0.21 21.99 -3.50
CA GLY A 639 -0.30 20.62 -3.25
C GLY A 639 0.75 19.50 -3.33
N ARG A 640 2.02 19.85 -3.48
CA ARG A 640 3.18 18.96 -3.30
C ARG A 640 3.97 19.41 -2.07
N GLY A 641 4.25 18.49 -1.15
CA GLY A 641 4.96 18.80 0.09
C GLY A 641 6.20 17.97 0.27
N ALA A 642 7.23 18.58 0.84
CA ALA A 642 8.40 17.89 1.35
C ALA A 642 8.20 17.66 2.86
N GLY A 643 7.97 16.40 3.22
CA GLY A 643 8.19 15.82 4.54
C GLY A 643 6.97 15.13 5.16
N TYR A 644 7.23 14.09 5.95
CA TYR A 644 6.25 13.47 6.86
C TYR A 644 6.24 14.25 8.19
N GLY A 645 5.11 14.87 8.55
CA GLY A 645 4.94 15.67 9.79
C GLY A 645 4.79 14.83 11.06
N GLY A 646 5.42 13.66 11.12
CA GLY A 646 5.18 12.63 12.13
C GLY A 646 6.38 12.30 13.00
N THR A 647 6.27 11.17 13.68
CA THR A 647 7.31 10.47 14.46
C THR A 647 7.64 9.13 13.81
N THR A 648 8.82 8.58 14.11
CA THR A 648 9.16 7.20 13.74
C THR A 648 8.51 6.15 14.65
N LEU A 649 7.82 6.58 15.71
CA LEU A 649 7.19 5.69 16.69
C LEU A 649 5.84 5.17 16.20
N TYR A 650 5.65 3.87 16.34
CA TYR A 650 4.38 3.20 16.08
C TYR A 650 4.08 2.16 17.15
N ASP A 651 2.81 1.79 17.27
CA ASP A 651 2.36 0.68 18.11
C ASP A 651 2.32 -0.64 17.33
N SER A 652 3.04 -1.65 17.83
CA SER A 652 3.10 -2.99 17.26
C SER A 652 1.86 -3.86 17.52
N GLY A 653 0.93 -3.42 18.36
CA GLY A 653 -0.22 -4.22 18.80
C GLY A 653 -1.51 -4.03 18.02
N GLN A 654 -1.57 -3.06 17.11
CA GLN A 654 -2.80 -2.71 16.40
C GLN A 654 -3.23 -3.82 15.44
N ILE A 655 -4.48 -4.26 15.58
CA ILE A 655 -5.05 -5.29 14.72
C ILE A 655 -5.80 -4.60 13.58
N TYR A 656 -5.19 -4.58 12.40
CA TYR A 656 -5.86 -4.14 11.18
C TYR A 656 -6.74 -5.27 10.67
N SER A 657 -8.06 -5.06 10.70
CA SER A 657 -9.02 -5.99 10.12
C SER A 657 -9.52 -5.42 8.80
N ALA A 658 -9.26 -6.15 7.71
CA ALA A 658 -9.77 -5.86 6.39
C ALA A 658 -10.33 -7.14 5.78
N VAL A 659 -11.34 -7.00 4.92
CA VAL A 659 -11.94 -8.13 4.20
C VAL A 659 -11.57 -8.01 2.72
N ASP A 660 -11.52 -9.13 2.01
CA ASP A 660 -11.25 -9.12 0.58
C ASP A 660 -12.31 -8.26 -0.14
N PRO A 661 -11.92 -7.26 -0.96
CA PRO A 661 -12.87 -6.46 -1.71
C PRO A 661 -13.52 -7.21 -2.88
N GLY A 662 -13.35 -8.52 -3.03
CA GLY A 662 -14.16 -9.37 -3.93
C GLY A 662 -13.38 -9.97 -5.10
N ASN A 663 -12.05 -10.01 -5.04
CA ASN A 663 -11.18 -10.49 -6.13
C ASN A 663 -10.05 -11.43 -5.64
N GLY A 664 -10.09 -11.91 -4.40
CA GLY A 664 -9.03 -12.74 -3.83
C GLY A 664 -7.75 -11.97 -3.52
N PHE A 665 -7.84 -10.65 -3.31
CA PHE A 665 -6.68 -9.83 -2.96
C PHE A 665 -6.13 -10.24 -1.60
N ASP A 666 -4.79 -10.35 -1.52
CA ASP A 666 -4.11 -10.55 -0.25
C ASP A 666 -3.77 -9.17 0.32
N LEU A 667 -4.58 -8.71 1.28
CA LEU A 667 -4.44 -7.38 1.87
C LEU A 667 -3.32 -7.39 2.90
N GLN A 668 -2.37 -6.46 2.77
CA GLN A 668 -1.20 -6.33 3.67
C GLN A 668 -1.59 -5.72 5.03
N THR A 669 -2.43 -6.42 5.80
CA THR A 669 -2.87 -5.97 7.13
C THR A 669 -1.80 -6.13 8.20
N ALA A 670 -0.87 -7.07 8.04
CA ALA A 670 0.17 -7.37 9.04
C ALA A 670 1.30 -6.32 9.11
N GLU A 671 1.37 -5.41 8.16
CA GLU A 671 2.42 -4.39 8.02
C GLU A 671 1.93 -2.98 8.38
N LEU A 672 0.64 -2.85 8.69
CA LEU A 672 0.05 -1.60 9.14
C LEU A 672 0.25 -1.45 10.65
N ALA A 673 0.61 -0.24 11.06
CA ALA A 673 0.78 0.12 12.45
C ALA A 673 0.32 1.56 12.71
N GLU A 674 -0.31 1.80 13.86
CA GLU A 674 -0.71 3.15 14.24
C GLU A 674 0.52 3.92 14.70
N PHE A 675 0.87 4.98 13.96
CA PHE A 675 1.93 5.90 14.34
C PHE A 675 1.46 6.84 15.45
N VAL A 676 2.37 7.21 16.35
CA VAL A 676 2.08 8.20 17.38
C VAL A 676 1.74 9.54 16.70
N PRO A 677 0.56 10.13 16.93
CA PRO A 677 0.18 11.37 16.28
C PRO A 677 1.02 12.54 16.79
N GLN A 678 1.12 13.58 15.97
CA GLN A 678 1.76 14.83 16.37
C GLN A 678 0.99 15.44 17.55
N GLN A 679 1.70 15.78 18.61
CA GLN A 679 1.12 16.27 19.85
C GLN A 679 2.13 17.06 20.66
N TYR A 680 1.66 17.79 21.67
CA TYR A 680 2.51 18.46 22.64
C TYR A 680 2.04 18.19 24.06
N PHE A 681 2.97 18.25 25.00
CA PHE A 681 2.70 18.05 26.42
C PHE A 681 3.50 19.04 27.26
N ASP A 682 2.81 19.88 28.03
CA ASP A 682 3.45 20.83 28.93
C ASP A 682 3.84 20.15 30.26
N PHE A 683 5.08 20.33 30.69
CA PHE A 683 5.62 19.76 31.92
C PHE A 683 6.52 20.74 32.68
N THR A 684 6.65 20.53 33.99
CA THR A 684 7.48 21.36 34.88
C THR A 684 8.52 20.50 35.58
N VAL A 685 9.77 20.95 35.57
CA VAL A 685 10.93 20.34 36.25
C VAL A 685 11.41 21.24 37.38
#